data_AF-A0A972SHW5-F1
#
_entry.id   AF-A0A972SHW5-F1
#
_cell.length_a   1.000
_cell.length_b   1.000
_cell.length_c   1.000
_cell.angle_alpha   90.00
_cell.angle_beta   90.00
_cell.angle_gamma   90.00
#
_symmetry.space_group_name_H-M   'P 1'
#
loop_
_entity.id
_entity.type
_entity.pdbx_description
1 polymer ?
#
loop_
_entity_poly.entity_id
_entity_poly.type
_entity_poly.pdbx_seq_one_letter_code
_entity_poly.pdbx_strand_id
1 'polypeptide(L)'
;MLLLLFLPALALAGEVVVKSNYPLKKGNLESFVKTAPPEVVVKLLKAIPEIKSVELKREKGRLVILVERYPLVKKVEVKGNFYFREEEVKSILGLEEGTPLLEENEEVYEELLKAAYREEGFLNADAKVKLVKDDEGFVTVKVKVSEGNLYFLKDARFEGARAFSKEELFRASGLKRGSVYNLYAVEEAEERLEQFYRSRGFFGSFVFLKEVKKEELGRLFWRALYPEGEGFFNSLSEGLKNAFTHPLATLKALVGSGRGAVPVYEVYEGEHYEIRFTGNRFFSSEELLKAVDLNAVSVDYFLLEQARRKLLELYRKKGFLEAEVSYELKKNEVRFFIKEGPRYRARLVVNGNELTLWYDEEKIEGLVNELVERLKREGYLDARAEKKLKVFKERKEVLVEVKLEKGYRYLLAGFEILSEGFEDIEQQVKWKLPTVLDYELIEHALTEVRQRLHEEGYFDGEVSIEVETRRKGNALYFFYFVRVKRGPRYRYGGALVYGLEKTRLKEVSYMLVKEEYFSKEAEELSLWHLVESDVFKSARVENYADRKEKKVYRLVYLEEKKRGLFELALGYSTFEGFKVGGAVVLRNLLGIGLINKNRYLKSDLYELYELALRDNFLFTRWLFGEGKLFKSYEDHAYFDLYSDGWSLMAGNRITRNLSTAFSFSSFTAETTQTEPSTDALKKLSFLFTHRKYFRLSYAAAWGDRAYSYAKLFARAGKEFRHSYGFRVKLWGGALWGNEPIFERFFLGGFKYLKGYDYESIGGPRGGTRAFYLAPEAYYLIKETFELIAGLEAGNAKNDEGKLFDAPYWNLLFSLGVRTPVGLIRADAAYPMRNTALSTGKLRFYLSVELLF
;
A
#
# COMPACT_ATOMS: atom_id res chain seq x y z
N MET A 1 0.07 13.64 -60.73
CA MET A 1 0.49 14.94 -61.30
C MET A 1 -0.09 16.03 -60.39
N LEU A 2 0.58 16.70 -59.45
CA LEU A 2 1.95 16.73 -58.88
C LEU A 2 1.77 16.62 -57.34
N LEU A 3 2.37 15.65 -56.63
CA LEU A 3 3.72 15.67 -56.04
C LEU A 3 4.06 16.90 -55.16
N LEU A 4 4.06 16.65 -53.84
CA LEU A 4 5.20 16.84 -52.93
C LEU A 4 6.21 17.93 -53.31
N LEU A 5 6.29 18.96 -52.47
CA LEU A 5 7.57 19.58 -52.12
C LEU A 5 7.63 19.75 -50.59
N PHE A 6 8.11 18.68 -49.96
CA PHE A 6 8.96 18.75 -48.78
C PHE A 6 10.08 19.76 -49.08
N LEU A 7 10.07 20.90 -48.41
CA LEU A 7 11.22 21.79 -48.33
C LEU A 7 11.93 21.53 -47.00
N PRO A 8 13.16 20.98 -47.02
CA PRO A 8 14.01 20.96 -45.84
C PRO A 8 14.55 22.38 -45.65
N ALA A 9 13.88 23.18 -44.80
CA ALA A 9 14.44 24.44 -44.36
C ALA A 9 15.49 24.16 -43.27
N LEU A 10 16.72 23.92 -43.73
CA LEU A 10 17.94 24.11 -42.95
C LEU A 10 17.85 25.44 -42.15
N ALA A 11 18.09 25.33 -40.84
CA ALA A 11 18.78 26.30 -40.01
C ALA A 11 18.62 27.79 -40.36
N LEU A 12 17.49 28.39 -39.97
CA LEU A 12 17.52 29.76 -39.47
C LEU A 12 17.44 29.66 -37.95
N ALA A 13 18.59 29.83 -37.29
CA ALA A 13 18.76 29.99 -35.86
C ALA A 13 18.08 31.30 -35.40
N GLY A 14 16.76 31.39 -35.57
CA GLY A 14 15.95 32.38 -34.90
C GLY A 14 15.94 32.02 -33.42
N GLU A 15 16.44 32.93 -32.60
CA GLU A 15 16.44 32.81 -31.14
C GLU A 15 15.03 32.42 -30.66
N VAL A 16 14.88 31.20 -30.13
CA VAL A 16 13.60 30.74 -29.57
C VAL A 16 13.47 31.36 -28.19
N VAL A 17 12.43 32.17 -27.99
CA VAL A 17 12.20 32.90 -26.74
C VAL A 17 11.02 32.27 -26.00
N VAL A 18 11.17 32.00 -24.71
CA VAL A 18 10.08 31.56 -23.84
C VAL A 18 9.53 32.78 -23.11
N LYS A 19 8.23 33.06 -23.22
CA LYS A 19 7.53 34.08 -22.43
C LYS A 19 6.49 33.40 -21.55
N SER A 20 6.35 33.84 -20.31
CA SER A 20 5.40 33.27 -19.36
C SER A 20 4.66 34.37 -18.60
N ASN A 21 3.38 34.12 -18.26
CA ASN A 21 2.58 35.03 -17.42
C ASN A 21 3.13 35.16 -15.99
N TYR A 22 3.81 34.12 -15.49
CA TYR A 22 4.52 34.13 -14.22
C TYR A 22 5.94 33.55 -14.36
N PRO A 23 6.87 33.84 -13.44
CA PRO A 23 8.19 33.21 -13.44
C PRO A 23 8.09 31.68 -13.44
N LEU A 24 8.89 31.03 -14.29
CA LEU A 24 9.03 29.57 -14.36
C LEU A 24 10.05 29.10 -13.31
N LYS A 25 9.87 27.88 -12.79
CA LYS A 25 10.83 27.29 -11.84
C LYS A 25 12.19 27.08 -12.50
N LYS A 26 13.27 27.03 -11.71
CA LYS A 26 14.63 26.87 -12.23
C LYS A 26 14.82 25.46 -12.81
N GLY A 27 15.83 25.34 -13.66
CA GLY A 27 16.11 24.12 -14.39
C GLY A 27 17.14 24.36 -15.48
N ASN A 28 16.97 23.69 -16.62
CA ASN A 28 17.82 23.90 -17.80
C ASN A 28 17.04 24.32 -19.06
N LEU A 29 15.81 24.82 -18.91
CA LEU A 29 14.89 25.13 -20.01
C LEU A 29 15.54 26.02 -21.09
N GLU A 30 16.19 27.12 -20.71
CA GLU A 30 16.83 28.05 -21.65
C GLU A 30 17.91 27.38 -22.51
N SER A 31 18.71 26.48 -21.92
CA SER A 31 19.72 25.72 -22.65
C SER A 31 19.10 24.59 -23.48
N PHE A 32 18.05 23.95 -22.96
CA PHE A 32 17.37 22.82 -23.60
C PHE A 32 16.65 23.26 -24.88
N VAL A 33 15.99 24.43 -24.84
CA VAL A 33 15.31 25.07 -25.98
C VAL A 33 16.27 25.32 -27.16
N LYS A 34 17.56 25.55 -26.90
CA LYS A 34 18.58 25.75 -27.95
C LYS A 34 19.00 24.45 -28.63
N THR A 35 18.80 23.30 -27.97
CA THR A 35 19.29 21.99 -28.41
C THR A 35 18.20 21.04 -28.91
N ALA A 36 16.97 21.19 -28.41
CA ALA A 36 15.85 20.32 -28.71
C ALA A 36 14.90 20.96 -29.75
N PRO A 37 14.23 20.17 -30.61
CA PRO A 37 13.24 20.69 -31.54
C PRO A 37 12.10 21.44 -30.79
N PRO A 38 11.60 22.59 -31.29
CA PRO A 38 10.54 23.35 -30.62
C PRO A 38 9.27 22.52 -30.36
N GLU A 39 8.90 21.60 -31.26
CA GLU A 39 7.77 20.69 -31.07
C GLU A 39 7.94 19.78 -29.84
N VAL A 40 9.16 19.28 -29.61
CA VAL A 40 9.51 18.47 -28.43
C VAL A 40 9.40 19.31 -27.17
N VAL A 41 9.96 20.52 -27.18
CA VAL A 41 9.91 21.43 -26.03
C VAL A 41 8.45 21.72 -25.64
N VAL A 42 7.60 22.04 -26.60
CA VAL A 42 6.17 22.28 -26.35
C VAL A 42 5.49 21.06 -25.73
N LYS A 43 5.77 19.85 -26.24
CA LYS A 43 5.19 18.61 -25.68
C LYS A 43 5.67 18.34 -24.26
N LEU A 44 6.96 18.53 -23.97
CA LEU A 44 7.49 18.35 -22.61
C LEU A 44 6.95 19.41 -21.65
N LEU A 45 6.84 20.69 -22.06
CA LEU A 45 6.24 21.73 -21.23
C LEU A 45 4.76 21.45 -20.94
N LYS A 46 3.98 20.95 -21.90
CA LYS A 46 2.59 20.54 -21.68
C LYS A 46 2.43 19.38 -20.69
N ALA A 47 3.48 18.58 -20.48
CA ALA A 47 3.47 17.50 -19.50
C ALA A 47 3.74 17.99 -18.05
N ILE A 48 4.13 19.27 -17.88
CA ILE A 48 4.39 19.86 -16.56
C ILE A 48 3.05 20.25 -15.91
N PRO A 49 2.72 19.73 -14.70
CA PRO A 49 1.41 19.95 -14.08
C PRO A 49 1.03 21.42 -13.85
N GLU A 50 2.00 22.27 -13.53
CA GLU A 50 1.74 23.69 -13.25
C GLU A 50 1.50 24.55 -14.51
N ILE A 51 1.71 23.99 -15.70
CA ILE A 51 1.51 24.68 -16.98
C ILE A 51 0.08 24.43 -17.47
N LYS A 52 -0.69 25.51 -17.55
CA LYS A 52 -2.08 25.53 -18.04
C LYS A 52 -2.15 25.41 -19.56
N SER A 53 -1.32 26.16 -20.27
CA SER A 53 -1.30 26.14 -21.74
C SER A 53 0.08 26.47 -22.30
N VAL A 54 0.40 25.94 -23.47
CA VAL A 54 1.64 26.24 -24.22
C VAL A 54 1.31 26.46 -25.69
N GLU A 55 1.62 27.64 -26.20
CA GLU A 55 1.41 28.02 -27.59
C GLU A 55 2.74 28.37 -28.27
N LEU A 56 2.92 27.92 -29.51
CA LEU A 56 4.05 28.32 -30.35
C LEU A 56 3.57 29.39 -31.34
N LYS A 57 4.13 30.60 -31.24
CA LYS A 57 3.85 31.72 -32.17
C LYS A 57 5.12 32.17 -32.87
N ARG A 58 4.95 32.82 -34.03
CA ARG A 58 6.04 33.46 -34.75
C ARG A 58 5.87 34.98 -34.63
N GLU A 59 6.74 35.65 -33.90
CA GLU A 59 6.72 37.10 -33.70
C GLU A 59 8.00 37.72 -34.26
N LYS A 60 7.87 38.73 -35.14
CA LYS A 60 9.01 39.49 -35.69
C LYS A 60 10.16 38.61 -36.22
N GLY A 61 9.82 37.49 -36.87
CA GLY A 61 10.78 36.54 -37.44
C GLY A 61 11.36 35.51 -36.47
N ARG A 62 11.05 35.57 -35.17
CA ARG A 62 11.49 34.63 -34.13
C ARG A 62 10.36 33.68 -33.72
N LEU A 63 10.72 32.48 -33.26
CA LEU A 63 9.77 31.56 -32.64
C LEU A 63 9.65 31.91 -31.15
N VAL A 64 8.41 32.09 -30.69
CA VAL A 64 8.10 32.42 -29.30
C VAL A 64 7.22 31.32 -28.73
N ILE A 65 7.67 30.71 -27.63
CA ILE A 65 6.88 29.76 -26.84
C ILE A 65 6.20 30.58 -25.73
N LEU A 66 4.88 30.74 -25.84
CA LEU A 66 4.06 31.35 -24.80
C LEU A 66 3.62 30.26 -23.83
N VAL A 67 3.92 30.46 -22.55
CA VAL A 67 3.57 29.55 -21.47
C VAL A 67 2.59 30.25 -20.53
N GLU A 68 1.42 29.67 -20.31
CA GLU A 68 0.50 30.10 -19.27
C GLU A 68 0.63 29.14 -18.09
N ARG A 69 1.03 29.63 -16.92
CA ARG A 69 1.16 28.89 -15.67
C ARG A 69 -0.05 29.14 -14.78
N TYR A 70 -0.56 28.10 -14.11
CA TYR A 70 -1.50 28.24 -13.00
C TYR A 70 -0.86 29.01 -11.83
N PRO A 71 -1.63 29.70 -10.98
CA PRO A 71 -1.10 30.16 -9.70
C PRO A 71 -0.55 28.98 -8.89
N LEU A 72 0.54 29.15 -8.17
CA LEU A 72 1.14 28.10 -7.35
C LEU A 72 0.87 28.33 -5.88
N VAL A 73 0.51 27.29 -5.15
CA VAL A 73 0.37 27.36 -3.70
C VAL A 73 1.74 27.58 -3.07
N LYS A 74 1.99 28.73 -2.46
CA LYS A 74 3.27 29.04 -1.80
C LYS A 74 3.34 28.55 -0.38
N LYS A 75 2.23 28.66 0.34
CA LYS A 75 2.12 28.22 1.73
C LYS A 75 0.67 27.96 2.07
N VAL A 76 0.41 26.88 2.81
CA VAL A 76 -0.88 26.63 3.44
C VAL A 76 -0.69 26.80 4.95
N GLU A 77 -1.32 27.82 5.51
CA GLU A 77 -1.26 28.13 6.95
C GLU A 77 -2.54 27.65 7.61
N VAL A 78 -2.46 26.56 8.36
CA VAL A 78 -3.62 26.00 9.08
C VAL A 78 -3.55 26.38 10.55
N LYS A 79 -4.69 26.77 11.12
CA LYS A 79 -4.85 27.03 12.56
C LYS A 79 -6.10 26.35 13.09
N GLY A 80 -6.01 25.82 14.31
CA GLY A 80 -7.14 25.19 15.01
C GLY A 80 -7.37 23.71 14.64
N ASN A 81 -6.46 23.12 13.88
CA ASN A 81 -6.42 21.69 13.57
C ASN A 81 -5.65 20.94 14.68
N PHE A 82 -6.38 20.22 15.53
CA PHE A 82 -5.85 19.37 16.59
C PHE A 82 -5.98 17.89 16.25
N TYR A 83 -7.00 17.51 15.48
CA TYR A 83 -7.24 16.16 14.99
C TYR A 83 -6.47 15.88 13.70
N PHE A 84 -6.83 16.55 12.60
CA PHE A 84 -6.07 16.42 11.36
C PHE A 84 -4.75 17.18 11.48
N ARG A 85 -3.65 16.49 11.19
CA ARG A 85 -2.35 17.12 11.02
C ARG A 85 -2.41 18.13 9.89
N GLU A 86 -1.54 19.13 9.92
CA GLU A 86 -1.52 20.19 8.91
C GLU A 86 -1.39 19.62 7.48
N GLU A 87 -0.62 18.55 7.32
CA GLU A 87 -0.44 17.86 6.04
C GLU A 87 -1.68 17.03 5.62
N GLU A 88 -2.48 16.53 6.57
CA GLU A 88 -3.77 15.88 6.27
C GLU A 88 -4.80 16.91 5.81
N VAL A 89 -4.86 18.08 6.47
CA VAL A 89 -5.70 19.20 6.03
C VAL A 89 -5.33 19.62 4.61
N LYS A 90 -4.03 19.75 4.31
CA LYS A 90 -3.52 20.01 2.96
C LYS A 90 -3.99 18.94 1.95
N SER A 91 -3.89 17.67 2.32
CA SER A 91 -4.33 16.56 1.48
C SER A 91 -5.84 16.57 1.22
N ILE A 92 -6.68 16.85 2.24
CA ILE A 92 -8.14 16.96 2.11
C ILE A 92 -8.51 18.08 1.14
N LEU A 93 -7.82 19.21 1.25
CA LEU A 93 -8.00 20.35 0.34
C LEU A 93 -7.47 20.07 -1.07
N GLY A 94 -6.68 19.00 -1.27
CA GLY A 94 -5.93 18.79 -2.51
C GLY A 94 -4.90 19.88 -2.78
N LEU A 95 -4.40 20.53 -1.72
CA LEU A 95 -3.48 21.67 -1.79
C LEU A 95 -2.14 21.31 -1.19
N GLU A 96 -1.09 21.33 -2.00
CA GLU A 96 0.27 21.17 -1.50
C GLU A 96 1.14 22.37 -1.88
N GLU A 97 2.06 22.73 -1.00
CA GLU A 97 3.04 23.78 -1.28
C GLU A 97 3.86 23.42 -2.54
N GLY A 98 3.93 24.35 -3.49
CA GLY A 98 4.61 24.20 -4.77
C GLY A 98 3.73 23.67 -5.91
N THR A 99 2.48 23.26 -5.65
CA THR A 99 1.54 22.71 -6.65
C THR A 99 0.61 23.77 -7.25
N PRO A 100 0.05 23.54 -8.45
CA PRO A 100 -0.90 24.46 -9.06
C PRO A 100 -2.22 24.52 -8.29
N LEU A 101 -2.70 25.74 -8.06
CA LEU A 101 -4.05 26.01 -7.58
C LEU A 101 -5.02 25.94 -8.76
N LEU A 102 -5.77 24.84 -8.84
CA LEU A 102 -6.74 24.59 -9.91
C LEU A 102 -8.13 25.19 -9.63
N GLU A 103 -8.51 25.29 -8.35
CA GLU A 103 -9.77 25.87 -7.89
C GLU A 103 -9.47 27.15 -7.10
N GLU A 104 -10.13 28.26 -7.46
CA GLU A 104 -9.93 29.56 -6.81
C GLU A 104 -11.12 29.94 -5.90
N ASN A 105 -12.17 29.11 -5.81
CA ASN A 105 -13.30 29.33 -4.92
C ASN A 105 -13.02 28.84 -3.48
N GLU A 106 -12.93 29.78 -2.54
CA GLU A 106 -12.71 29.53 -1.11
C GLU A 106 -13.80 28.63 -0.48
N GLU A 107 -15.06 28.77 -0.90
CA GLU A 107 -16.19 28.03 -0.31
C GLU A 107 -16.10 26.53 -0.55
N VAL A 108 -15.53 26.11 -1.70
CA VAL A 108 -15.31 24.70 -2.02
C VAL A 108 -14.38 24.06 -0.97
N TYR A 109 -13.30 24.75 -0.62
CA TYR A 109 -12.35 24.30 0.40
C TYR A 109 -12.95 24.29 1.81
N GLU A 110 -13.81 25.26 2.13
CA GLU A 110 -14.54 25.28 3.41
C GLU A 110 -15.46 24.07 3.56
N GLU A 111 -16.25 23.74 2.53
CA GLU A 111 -17.17 22.61 2.57
C GLU A 111 -16.44 21.26 2.56
N LEU A 112 -15.33 21.13 1.81
CA LEU A 112 -14.49 19.93 1.83
C LEU A 112 -13.94 19.64 3.24
N LEU A 113 -13.46 20.66 3.95
CA LEU A 113 -12.98 20.48 5.33
C LEU A 113 -14.11 20.13 6.29
N LYS A 114 -15.25 20.84 6.22
CA LYS A 114 -16.40 20.55 7.08
C LYS A 114 -16.89 19.11 6.86
N ALA A 115 -16.97 18.65 5.61
CA ALA A 115 -17.33 17.29 5.27
C ALA A 115 -16.33 16.28 5.87
N ALA A 116 -15.03 16.46 5.62
CA ALA A 116 -14.00 15.55 6.12
C ALA A 116 -13.99 15.43 7.66
N TYR A 117 -14.15 16.55 8.38
CA TYR A 117 -14.26 16.50 9.84
C TYR A 117 -15.56 15.80 10.30
N ARG A 118 -16.69 16.01 9.61
CA ARG A 118 -17.97 15.37 9.95
C ARG A 118 -17.94 13.86 9.71
N GLU A 119 -17.26 13.41 8.66
CA GLU A 119 -17.04 11.98 8.37
C GLU A 119 -16.26 11.29 9.50
N GLU A 120 -15.34 12.01 10.13
CA GLU A 120 -14.54 11.57 11.26
C GLU A 120 -15.23 11.80 12.62
N GLY A 121 -16.51 12.17 12.63
CA GLY A 121 -17.32 12.28 13.84
C GLY A 121 -17.32 13.65 14.53
N PHE A 122 -16.73 14.68 13.91
CA PHE A 122 -16.75 16.07 14.41
C PHE A 122 -17.97 16.84 13.87
N LEU A 123 -19.14 16.53 14.39
CA LEU A 123 -20.43 17.04 13.86
C LEU A 123 -20.65 18.55 13.97
N ASN A 124 -19.79 19.27 14.71
CA ASN A 124 -19.86 20.73 14.89
C ASN A 124 -18.65 21.43 14.26
N ALA A 125 -17.92 20.74 13.37
CA ALA A 125 -16.76 21.33 12.72
C ALA A 125 -17.17 22.49 11.81
N ASP A 126 -16.38 23.56 11.88
CA ASP A 126 -16.47 24.72 11.02
C ASP A 126 -15.09 25.09 10.48
N ALA A 127 -15.05 25.68 9.29
CA ALA A 127 -13.82 26.03 8.60
C ALA A 127 -13.98 27.33 7.81
N LYS A 128 -12.91 28.14 7.80
CA LYS A 128 -12.79 29.34 6.99
C LYS A 128 -11.49 29.33 6.20
N VAL A 129 -11.59 29.60 4.89
CA VAL A 129 -10.45 29.57 3.97
C VAL A 129 -10.30 30.93 3.30
N LYS A 130 -9.06 31.43 3.19
CA LYS A 130 -8.75 32.67 2.47
C LYS A 130 -7.55 32.49 1.56
N LEU A 131 -7.69 32.84 0.30
CA LEU A 131 -6.64 32.79 -0.72
C LEU A 131 -6.05 34.20 -0.91
N VAL A 132 -4.74 34.34 -0.69
CA VAL A 132 -4.01 35.59 -0.88
C VAL A 132 -2.97 35.41 -1.97
N LYS A 133 -3.24 35.97 -3.16
CA LYS A 133 -2.37 35.88 -4.35
C LYS A 133 -1.41 37.07 -4.43
N ASP A 134 -0.16 36.80 -4.80
CA ASP A 134 0.85 37.82 -5.10
C ASP A 134 1.07 38.00 -6.61
N ASP A 135 1.83 39.05 -6.97
CA ASP A 135 2.08 39.45 -8.37
C ASP A 135 2.91 38.41 -9.15
N GLU A 136 3.66 37.56 -8.46
CA GLU A 136 4.43 36.46 -9.05
C GLU A 136 3.59 35.20 -9.29
N GLY A 137 2.29 35.27 -8.98
CA GLY A 137 1.34 34.17 -9.16
C GLY A 137 1.49 33.09 -8.10
N PHE A 138 1.94 33.45 -6.91
CA PHE A 138 1.92 32.56 -5.75
C PHE A 138 0.73 32.87 -4.84
N VAL A 139 0.13 31.83 -4.28
CA VAL A 139 -1.04 31.93 -3.41
C VAL A 139 -0.71 31.41 -2.02
N THR A 140 -0.96 32.24 -1.00
CA THR A 140 -0.95 31.81 0.41
C THR A 140 -2.38 31.47 0.82
N VAL A 141 -2.60 30.21 1.21
CA VAL A 141 -3.89 29.68 1.63
C VAL A 141 -3.94 29.74 3.16
N LYS A 142 -4.86 30.52 3.72
CA LYS A 142 -5.03 30.65 5.17
C LYS A 142 -6.28 29.89 5.58
N VAL A 143 -6.12 28.85 6.38
CA VAL A 143 -7.18 27.98 6.85
C VAL A 143 -7.33 28.15 8.36
N LYS A 144 -8.56 28.42 8.80
CA LYS A 144 -8.92 28.44 10.22
C LYS A 144 -10.02 27.40 10.46
N VAL A 145 -9.71 26.42 11.29
CA VAL A 145 -10.63 25.32 11.64
C VAL A 145 -11.10 25.49 13.09
N SER A 146 -12.35 25.17 13.33
CA SER A 146 -12.93 24.94 14.65
C SER A 146 -13.55 23.54 14.65
N GLU A 147 -12.81 22.54 15.13
CA GLU A 147 -13.21 21.12 15.04
C GLU A 147 -14.46 20.78 15.88
N GLY A 148 -14.63 21.47 17.00
CA GLY A 148 -15.67 21.11 17.98
C GLY A 148 -15.32 19.82 18.73
N ASN A 149 -16.33 19.06 19.14
CA ASN A 149 -16.14 17.81 19.86
C ASN A 149 -16.33 16.60 18.93
N LEU A 150 -15.55 15.55 19.15
CA LEU A 150 -15.79 14.23 18.56
C LEU A 150 -17.01 13.58 19.21
N TYR A 151 -17.88 12.99 18.39
CA TYR A 151 -19.06 12.26 18.84
C TYR A 151 -18.86 10.75 18.69
N PHE A 152 -19.11 10.00 19.76
CA PHE A 152 -19.24 8.55 19.69
C PHE A 152 -20.68 8.17 19.37
N LEU A 153 -20.88 7.11 18.58
CA LEU A 153 -22.21 6.57 18.34
C LEU A 153 -22.75 5.96 19.65
N LYS A 154 -23.69 6.66 20.29
CA LYS A 154 -24.24 6.26 21.58
C LYS A 154 -25.33 5.20 21.41
N ASP A 155 -26.25 5.46 20.49
CA ASP A 155 -27.44 4.65 20.19
C ASP A 155 -28.08 5.15 18.88
N ALA A 156 -29.19 4.55 18.45
CA ALA A 156 -30.05 5.10 17.40
C ALA A 156 -31.52 5.16 17.87
N ARG A 157 -32.28 6.13 17.36
CA ARG A 157 -33.73 6.24 17.58
C ARG A 157 -34.46 6.02 16.27
N PHE A 158 -35.58 5.32 16.32
CA PHE A 158 -36.44 5.03 15.19
C PHE A 158 -37.83 5.59 15.51
N GLU A 159 -38.14 6.77 14.98
CA GLU A 159 -39.45 7.41 15.14
C GLU A 159 -40.39 6.86 14.05
N GLY A 160 -41.67 6.62 14.37
CA GLY A 160 -42.62 6.04 13.42
C GLY A 160 -42.59 4.51 13.32
N ALA A 161 -41.52 3.86 13.78
CA ALA A 161 -41.41 2.41 13.88
C ALA A 161 -42.31 1.84 14.99
N ARG A 162 -43.30 1.03 14.62
CA ARG A 162 -44.25 0.34 15.52
C ARG A 162 -44.18 -1.18 15.37
N ALA A 163 -43.72 -1.69 14.23
CA ALA A 163 -43.70 -3.10 13.89
C ALA A 163 -42.56 -3.89 14.54
N PHE A 164 -41.40 -3.25 14.74
CA PHE A 164 -40.18 -3.92 15.24
C PHE A 164 -39.64 -3.24 16.48
N SER A 165 -38.95 -4.02 17.32
CA SER A 165 -38.26 -3.46 18.49
C SER A 165 -37.06 -2.62 18.06
N LYS A 166 -36.71 -1.65 18.91
CA LYS A 166 -35.53 -0.79 18.71
C LYS A 166 -34.25 -1.59 18.54
N GLU A 167 -34.08 -2.67 19.30
CA GLU A 167 -32.89 -3.51 19.27
C GLU A 167 -32.78 -4.30 17.96
N GLU A 168 -33.89 -4.76 17.38
CA GLU A 168 -33.91 -5.41 16.06
C GLU A 168 -33.50 -4.44 14.97
N LEU A 169 -34.09 -3.24 14.96
CA LEU A 169 -33.75 -2.18 14.00
C LEU A 169 -32.30 -1.74 14.14
N PHE A 170 -31.81 -1.59 15.37
CA PHE A 170 -30.41 -1.25 15.60
C PHE A 170 -29.46 -2.31 15.02
N ARG A 171 -29.74 -3.60 15.23
CA ARG A 171 -28.90 -4.67 14.62
C ARG A 171 -28.99 -4.66 13.09
N ALA A 172 -30.20 -4.48 12.54
CA ALA A 172 -30.42 -4.43 11.10
C ALA A 172 -29.69 -3.24 10.45
N SER A 173 -29.61 -2.10 11.13
CA SER A 173 -28.91 -0.91 10.65
C SER A 173 -27.39 -1.13 10.42
N GLY A 174 -26.78 -2.14 11.05
CA GLY A 174 -25.33 -2.37 10.98
C GLY A 174 -24.48 -1.40 11.83
N LEU A 175 -25.13 -0.45 12.52
CA LEU A 175 -24.47 0.48 13.42
C LEU A 175 -23.87 -0.20 14.66
N LYS A 176 -22.79 0.38 15.20
CA LYS A 176 -22.06 -0.16 16.35
C LYS A 176 -22.00 0.83 17.50
N ARG A 177 -22.62 0.53 18.63
CA ARG A 177 -22.53 1.41 19.80
C ARG A 177 -21.09 1.47 20.30
N GLY A 178 -20.60 2.67 20.58
CA GLY A 178 -19.24 2.91 21.05
C GLY A 178 -18.23 3.21 19.96
N SER A 179 -18.55 2.98 18.68
CA SER A 179 -17.70 3.43 17.59
C SER A 179 -17.68 4.96 17.53
N VAL A 180 -16.67 5.54 16.87
CA VAL A 180 -16.75 6.94 16.45
C VAL A 180 -17.95 7.09 15.50
N TYR A 181 -18.68 8.20 15.62
CA TYR A 181 -19.77 8.48 14.69
C TYR A 181 -19.18 8.64 13.29
N ASN A 182 -19.73 7.90 12.32
CA ASN A 182 -19.35 7.99 10.93
C ASN A 182 -20.60 8.21 10.09
N LEU A 183 -20.61 9.29 9.30
CA LEU A 183 -21.81 9.69 8.54
C LEU A 183 -22.19 8.64 7.49
N TYR A 184 -21.21 8.11 6.76
CA TYR A 184 -21.44 7.09 5.74
C TYR A 184 -22.12 5.84 6.33
N ALA A 185 -21.66 5.34 7.49
CA ALA A 185 -22.30 4.22 8.16
C ALA A 185 -23.75 4.51 8.60
N VAL A 186 -24.07 5.77 8.89
CA VAL A 186 -25.42 6.23 9.26
C VAL A 186 -26.32 6.35 8.04
N GLU A 187 -25.80 6.78 6.89
CA GLU A 187 -26.53 6.82 5.62
C GLU A 187 -26.76 5.40 5.08
N GLU A 188 -25.75 4.53 5.12
CA GLU A 188 -25.88 3.11 4.71
C GLU A 188 -26.92 2.35 5.55
N ALA A 189 -27.07 2.74 6.82
CA ALA A 189 -28.09 2.18 7.70
C ALA A 189 -29.52 2.42 7.19
N GLU A 190 -29.81 3.51 6.46
CA GLU A 190 -31.12 3.76 5.85
C GLU A 190 -31.48 2.64 4.88
N GLU A 191 -30.60 2.34 3.93
CA GLU A 191 -30.80 1.29 2.93
C GLU A 191 -30.97 -0.08 3.59
N ARG A 192 -30.15 -0.39 4.59
CA ARG A 192 -30.24 -1.66 5.33
C ARG A 192 -31.55 -1.80 6.08
N LEU A 193 -32.05 -0.72 6.67
CA LEU A 193 -33.33 -0.70 7.37
C LEU A 193 -34.50 -0.83 6.39
N GLU A 194 -34.48 -0.12 5.26
CA GLU A 194 -35.50 -0.28 4.22
C GLU A 194 -35.57 -1.72 3.71
N GLN A 195 -34.42 -2.32 3.42
CA GLN A 195 -34.34 -3.73 3.02
C GLN A 195 -34.86 -4.65 4.13
N PHE A 196 -34.55 -4.35 5.40
CA PHE A 196 -35.06 -5.09 6.54
C PHE A 196 -36.61 -5.05 6.62
N TYR A 197 -37.23 -3.87 6.52
CA TYR A 197 -38.69 -3.73 6.51
C TYR A 197 -39.34 -4.44 5.31
N ARG A 198 -38.78 -4.27 4.11
CA ARG A 198 -39.27 -4.93 2.88
C ARG A 198 -39.20 -6.45 3.00
N SER A 199 -38.10 -6.99 3.53
CA SER A 199 -37.94 -8.44 3.74
C SER A 199 -38.96 -9.04 4.70
N ARG A 200 -39.63 -8.22 5.52
CA ARG A 200 -40.66 -8.61 6.47
C ARG A 200 -42.08 -8.25 6.03
N GLY A 201 -42.27 -7.85 4.77
CA GLY A 201 -43.58 -7.61 4.17
C GLY A 201 -44.12 -6.19 4.29
N PHE A 202 -43.34 -5.23 4.81
CA PHE A 202 -43.70 -3.81 4.87
C PHE A 202 -43.24 -3.10 3.59
N PHE A 203 -43.99 -3.24 2.51
CA PHE A 203 -43.67 -2.66 1.21
C PHE A 203 -43.99 -1.16 1.19
N GLY A 204 -43.16 -0.38 0.50
CA GLY A 204 -43.28 1.08 0.57
C GLY A 204 -42.76 1.70 1.85
N SER A 205 -42.06 0.92 2.67
CA SER A 205 -41.36 1.50 3.81
C SER A 205 -40.18 2.33 3.33
N PHE A 206 -40.06 3.51 3.92
CA PHE A 206 -38.96 4.43 3.69
C PHE A 206 -38.33 4.81 5.02
N VAL A 207 -37.02 4.85 5.03
CA VAL A 207 -36.25 5.25 6.21
C VAL A 207 -35.29 6.32 5.76
N PHE A 208 -35.35 7.49 6.40
CA PHE A 208 -34.35 8.52 6.19
C PHE A 208 -33.89 9.08 7.53
N LEU A 209 -32.65 9.54 7.57
CA LEU A 209 -32.08 10.24 8.70
C LEU A 209 -32.74 11.61 8.81
N LYS A 210 -33.60 11.77 9.82
CA LYS A 210 -34.28 13.04 10.11
C LYS A 210 -33.33 14.05 10.71
N GLU A 211 -32.58 13.62 11.74
CA GLU A 211 -31.58 14.44 12.40
C GLU A 211 -30.60 13.59 13.21
N VAL A 212 -29.50 14.20 13.66
CA VAL A 212 -28.55 13.58 14.59
C VAL A 212 -28.60 14.34 15.91
N LYS A 213 -29.17 13.72 16.95
CA LYS A 213 -29.20 14.31 18.29
C LYS A 213 -27.80 14.27 18.91
N LYS A 214 -27.30 15.45 19.25
CA LYS A 214 -25.99 15.67 19.89
C LYS A 214 -26.19 15.74 21.40
N GLU A 215 -25.71 14.75 22.13
CA GLU A 215 -25.92 14.60 23.59
C GLU A 215 -24.58 14.59 24.35
N GLU A 216 -24.61 14.96 25.63
CA GLU A 216 -23.53 14.62 26.58
C GLU A 216 -23.70 13.17 27.06
N LEU A 217 -22.58 12.46 27.25
CA LEU A 217 -22.63 11.08 27.74
C LEU A 217 -23.05 11.03 29.21
N GLY A 218 -22.64 12.01 30.03
CA GLY A 218 -23.08 12.24 31.41
C GLY A 218 -22.69 11.17 32.42
N ARG A 219 -22.13 10.05 31.96
CA ARG A 219 -21.68 8.89 32.75
C ARG A 219 -20.56 8.17 32.00
N LEU A 220 -19.81 7.37 32.74
CA LEU A 220 -18.72 6.56 32.19
C LEU A 220 -19.18 5.68 31.01
N PHE A 221 -18.47 5.77 29.89
CA PHE A 221 -18.82 5.11 28.62
C PHE A 221 -17.72 4.16 28.14
N TRP A 222 -17.59 2.99 28.79
CA TRP A 222 -16.59 1.95 28.45
C TRP A 222 -16.62 1.50 26.99
N ARG A 223 -17.76 1.66 26.30
CA ARG A 223 -17.95 1.27 24.91
C ARG A 223 -17.06 2.06 23.93
N ALA A 224 -16.50 3.20 24.33
CA ALA A 224 -15.48 3.89 23.52
C ALA A 224 -14.19 3.05 23.34
N LEU A 225 -13.82 2.24 24.34
CA LEU A 225 -12.69 1.30 24.28
C LEU A 225 -13.09 -0.11 23.84
N TYR A 226 -14.39 -0.43 23.90
CA TYR A 226 -14.92 -1.73 23.51
C TYR A 226 -16.26 -1.58 22.79
N PRO A 227 -16.24 -1.14 21.52
CA PRO A 227 -17.45 -1.00 20.71
C PRO A 227 -18.17 -2.35 20.52
N GLU A 228 -19.49 -2.31 20.33
CA GLU A 228 -20.27 -3.50 19.98
C GLU A 228 -19.77 -4.07 18.63
N GLY A 229 -19.42 -5.36 18.59
CA GLY A 229 -18.88 -6.01 17.39
C GLY A 229 -18.77 -7.53 17.52
N GLU A 230 -18.45 -8.20 16.42
CA GLU A 230 -18.29 -9.66 16.39
C GLU A 230 -16.94 -10.08 16.98
N GLY A 231 -16.94 -10.48 18.26
CA GLY A 231 -15.78 -11.11 18.91
C GLY A 231 -14.80 -10.13 19.57
N PHE A 232 -14.09 -10.63 20.57
CA PHE A 232 -13.28 -9.82 21.49
C PHE A 232 -12.18 -8.99 20.81
N PHE A 233 -11.36 -9.61 19.95
CA PHE A 233 -10.24 -8.92 19.31
C PHE A 233 -10.67 -7.86 18.30
N ASN A 234 -11.85 -8.02 17.68
CA ASN A 234 -12.38 -7.04 16.74
C ASN A 234 -12.80 -5.76 17.48
N SER A 235 -13.61 -5.90 18.53
CA SER A 235 -14.02 -4.77 19.38
C SER A 235 -12.83 -4.08 20.03
N LEU A 236 -11.87 -4.84 20.58
CA LEU A 236 -10.71 -4.25 21.23
C LEU A 236 -9.78 -3.55 20.22
N SER A 237 -9.57 -4.11 19.03
CA SER A 237 -8.78 -3.45 17.98
C SER A 237 -9.39 -2.10 17.59
N GLU A 238 -10.71 -2.07 17.37
CA GLU A 238 -11.45 -0.86 17.02
C GLU A 238 -11.38 0.19 18.14
N GLY A 239 -11.57 -0.22 19.40
CA GLY A 239 -11.49 0.69 20.54
C GLY A 239 -10.08 1.20 20.83
N LEU A 240 -9.03 0.38 20.66
CA LEU A 240 -7.64 0.81 20.78
C LEU A 240 -7.29 1.79 19.65
N LYS A 241 -7.74 1.52 18.43
CA LYS A 241 -7.60 2.48 17.32
C LYS A 241 -8.20 3.82 17.72
N ASN A 242 -9.44 3.85 18.22
CA ASN A 242 -10.10 5.07 18.70
C ASN A 242 -9.31 5.78 19.81
N ALA A 243 -8.73 5.04 20.75
CA ALA A 243 -7.94 5.61 21.85
C ALA A 243 -6.64 6.26 21.36
N PHE A 244 -6.00 5.69 20.34
CA PHE A 244 -4.77 6.25 19.77
C PHE A 244 -5.04 7.37 18.76
N THR A 245 -6.12 7.29 17.99
CA THR A 245 -6.50 8.34 17.03
C THR A 245 -7.19 9.52 17.72
N HIS A 246 -7.97 9.26 18.77
CA HIS A 246 -8.73 10.27 19.52
C HIS A 246 -8.54 10.14 21.05
N PRO A 247 -7.32 10.32 21.58
CA PRO A 247 -7.02 10.08 22.99
C PRO A 247 -7.86 10.94 23.95
N LEU A 248 -7.96 12.24 23.67
CA LEU A 248 -8.71 13.17 24.53
C LEU A 248 -10.22 12.90 24.50
N ALA A 249 -10.77 12.59 23.32
CA ALA A 249 -12.20 12.30 23.18
C ALA A 249 -12.56 10.97 23.85
N THR A 250 -11.72 9.94 23.65
CA THR A 250 -11.87 8.64 24.29
C THR A 250 -11.77 8.77 25.80
N LEU A 251 -10.78 9.52 26.32
CA LEU A 251 -10.66 9.78 27.75
C LEU A 251 -11.89 10.52 28.31
N LYS A 252 -12.35 11.59 27.64
CA LYS A 252 -13.58 12.32 28.00
C LYS A 252 -14.78 11.38 28.04
N ALA A 253 -14.93 10.49 27.05
CA ALA A 253 -16.00 9.50 27.04
C ALA A 253 -15.91 8.51 28.22
N LEU A 254 -14.71 8.03 28.55
CA LEU A 254 -14.48 7.14 29.69
C LEU A 254 -14.76 7.83 31.03
N VAL A 255 -14.52 9.13 31.18
CA VAL A 255 -14.88 9.86 32.41
C VAL A 255 -16.29 10.47 32.37
N GLY A 256 -17.04 10.22 31.29
CA GLY A 256 -18.44 10.64 31.11
C GLY A 256 -18.67 12.08 30.65
N SER A 257 -17.61 12.85 30.39
CA SER A 257 -17.67 14.22 29.83
C SER A 257 -17.60 14.26 28.29
N GLY A 258 -17.59 13.08 27.63
CA GLY A 258 -17.60 12.96 26.18
C GLY A 258 -18.95 13.28 25.54
N ARG A 259 -18.97 13.35 24.21
CA ARG A 259 -20.18 13.59 23.42
C ARG A 259 -20.66 12.30 22.75
N GLY A 260 -21.97 12.10 22.75
CA GLY A 260 -22.64 11.00 22.07
C GLY A 260 -23.53 11.52 20.96
N ALA A 261 -23.47 10.91 19.79
CA ALA A 261 -24.43 11.13 18.71
C ALA A 261 -25.47 10.01 18.72
N VAL A 262 -26.73 10.41 18.50
CA VAL A 262 -27.88 9.52 18.37
C VAL A 262 -28.59 9.87 17.07
N PRO A 263 -28.31 9.18 15.95
CA PRO A 263 -29.10 9.33 14.74
C PRO A 263 -30.56 9.00 15.02
N VAL A 264 -31.44 9.87 14.54
CA VAL A 264 -32.89 9.73 14.62
C VAL A 264 -33.37 9.46 13.21
N TYR A 265 -33.76 8.21 12.98
CA TYR A 265 -34.37 7.78 11.73
C TYR A 265 -35.88 7.98 11.82
N GLU A 266 -36.45 8.61 10.81
CA GLU A 266 -37.89 8.63 10.63
C GLU A 266 -38.26 7.45 9.73
N VAL A 267 -39.05 6.55 10.30
CA VAL A 267 -39.49 5.33 9.64
C VAL A 267 -40.94 5.51 9.23
N TYR A 268 -41.16 5.57 7.93
CA TYR A 268 -42.47 5.44 7.34
C TYR A 268 -42.71 3.96 7.10
N GLU A 269 -43.51 3.34 7.96
CA GLU A 269 -43.92 1.95 7.75
C GLU A 269 -44.92 1.93 6.60
N GLY A 270 -44.49 1.32 5.50
CA GLY A 270 -45.37 1.07 4.37
C GLY A 270 -46.44 0.05 4.73
N GLU A 271 -47.39 -0.17 3.82
CA GLU A 271 -48.46 -1.12 4.05
C GLU A 271 -47.89 -2.53 4.27
N HIS A 272 -48.24 -3.12 5.41
CA HIS A 272 -47.88 -4.50 5.70
C HIS A 272 -48.78 -5.43 4.90
N TYR A 273 -48.18 -6.12 3.94
CA TYR A 273 -48.83 -7.18 3.20
C TYR A 273 -48.35 -8.52 3.73
N GLU A 274 -49.26 -9.28 4.32
CA GLU A 274 -48.97 -10.67 4.62
C GLU A 274 -49.03 -11.47 3.32
N ILE A 275 -47.87 -11.85 2.79
CA ILE A 275 -47.79 -12.68 1.59
C ILE A 275 -47.93 -14.14 2.00
N ARG A 276 -49.07 -14.74 1.64
CA ARG A 276 -49.34 -16.15 1.87
C ARG A 276 -49.31 -16.92 0.58
N PHE A 277 -48.62 -18.05 0.61
CA PHE A 277 -48.64 -19.03 -0.45
C PHE A 277 -49.52 -20.19 0.00
N THR A 278 -50.42 -20.62 -0.87
CA THR A 278 -51.29 -21.77 -0.61
C THR A 278 -51.21 -22.73 -1.78
N GLY A 279 -51.08 -24.02 -1.48
CA GLY A 279 -50.91 -25.08 -2.48
C GLY A 279 -49.46 -25.31 -2.91
N ASN A 280 -48.49 -24.54 -2.40
CA ASN A 280 -47.06 -24.83 -2.53
C ASN A 280 -46.66 -26.03 -1.67
N ARG A 281 -46.23 -27.12 -2.31
CA ARG A 281 -45.71 -28.34 -1.68
C ARG A 281 -44.25 -28.57 -2.03
N PHE A 282 -43.79 -28.07 -3.18
CA PHE A 282 -42.42 -28.25 -3.65
C PHE A 282 -41.46 -27.19 -3.09
N PHE A 283 -41.82 -25.91 -3.20
CA PHE A 283 -41.06 -24.81 -2.62
C PHE A 283 -41.62 -24.43 -1.26
N SER A 284 -40.73 -24.14 -0.33
CA SER A 284 -41.12 -23.49 0.93
C SER A 284 -41.67 -22.09 0.65
N SER A 285 -42.57 -21.63 1.52
CA SER A 285 -43.12 -20.27 1.42
C SER A 285 -42.03 -19.20 1.49
N GLU A 286 -40.92 -19.45 2.17
CA GLU A 286 -39.76 -18.54 2.24
C GLU A 286 -39.01 -18.44 0.89
N GLU A 287 -38.80 -19.56 0.19
CA GLU A 287 -38.17 -19.56 -1.14
C GLU A 287 -39.02 -18.83 -2.18
N LEU A 288 -40.34 -19.03 -2.13
CA LEU A 288 -41.27 -18.32 -3.00
C LEU A 288 -41.30 -16.83 -2.70
N LEU A 289 -41.23 -16.45 -1.42
CA LEU A 289 -41.16 -15.05 -1.01
C LEU A 289 -39.89 -14.37 -1.56
N LYS A 290 -38.74 -15.03 -1.51
CA LYS A 290 -37.48 -14.50 -2.07
C LYS A 290 -37.52 -14.37 -3.60
N ALA A 291 -38.15 -15.31 -4.30
CA ALA A 291 -38.28 -15.27 -5.76
C ALA A 291 -39.27 -14.19 -6.23
N VAL A 292 -40.24 -13.86 -5.38
CA VAL A 292 -41.18 -12.75 -5.55
C VAL A 292 -40.44 -11.47 -5.16
N ASP A 293 -39.57 -11.04 -6.06
CA ASP A 293 -38.84 -9.78 -5.97
C ASP A 293 -39.81 -8.60 -6.19
N LEU A 294 -40.48 -8.23 -5.09
CA LEU A 294 -41.38 -7.09 -4.94
C LEU A 294 -40.60 -5.90 -4.37
N ASN A 295 -39.54 -5.48 -5.05
CA ASN A 295 -38.70 -4.33 -4.66
C ASN A 295 -39.33 -2.97 -5.00
N ALA A 296 -40.61 -2.80 -4.70
CA ALA A 296 -41.37 -1.60 -5.08
C ALA A 296 -41.98 -0.87 -3.88
N VAL A 297 -42.33 0.38 -4.15
CA VAL A 297 -42.89 1.35 -3.19
C VAL A 297 -44.32 0.99 -2.76
N SER A 298 -45.01 0.08 -3.47
CA SER A 298 -46.33 -0.41 -3.08
C SER A 298 -46.61 -1.74 -3.73
N VAL A 299 -47.61 -2.49 -3.26
CA VAL A 299 -48.10 -3.68 -3.93
C VAL A 299 -49.26 -3.27 -4.85
N ASP A 300 -48.99 -3.13 -6.15
CA ASP A 300 -50.00 -2.83 -7.17
C ASP A 300 -50.32 -4.04 -8.06
N TYR A 301 -51.34 -3.92 -8.91
CA TYR A 301 -51.74 -4.98 -9.84
C TYR A 301 -50.61 -5.38 -10.80
N PHE A 302 -49.79 -4.44 -11.26
CA PHE A 302 -48.70 -4.71 -12.20
C PHE A 302 -47.61 -5.56 -11.55
N LEU A 303 -47.23 -5.24 -10.32
CA LEU A 303 -46.26 -5.98 -9.51
C LEU A 303 -46.77 -7.36 -9.12
N LEU A 304 -48.06 -7.49 -8.78
CA LEU A 304 -48.66 -8.79 -8.51
C LEU A 304 -48.73 -9.67 -9.76
N GLU A 305 -49.00 -9.09 -10.93
CA GLU A 305 -48.89 -9.83 -12.20
C GLU A 305 -47.45 -10.22 -12.51
N GLN A 306 -46.47 -9.34 -12.25
CA GLN A 306 -45.06 -9.66 -12.43
C GLN A 306 -44.63 -10.78 -11.47
N ALA A 307 -45.03 -10.71 -10.20
CA ALA A 307 -44.80 -11.76 -9.21
C ALA A 307 -45.47 -13.08 -9.61
N ARG A 308 -46.72 -13.04 -10.08
CA ARG A 308 -47.44 -14.22 -10.60
C ARG A 308 -46.69 -14.86 -11.76
N ARG A 309 -46.21 -14.05 -12.72
CA ARG A 309 -45.41 -14.52 -13.86
C ARG A 309 -44.08 -15.12 -13.42
N LYS A 310 -43.35 -14.44 -12.53
CA LYS A 310 -42.09 -14.92 -11.94
C LYS A 310 -42.29 -16.27 -11.22
N LEU A 311 -43.32 -16.39 -10.39
CA LEU A 311 -43.68 -17.62 -9.69
C LEU A 311 -44.05 -18.75 -10.67
N LEU A 312 -44.90 -18.45 -11.66
CA LEU A 312 -45.30 -19.42 -12.68
C LEU A 312 -44.09 -19.92 -13.47
N GLU A 313 -43.20 -19.00 -13.86
CA GLU A 313 -41.96 -19.32 -14.56
C GLU A 313 -41.03 -20.16 -13.68
N LEU A 314 -40.86 -19.81 -12.40
CA LEU A 314 -40.07 -20.57 -11.43
C LEU A 314 -40.56 -22.03 -11.31
N TYR A 315 -41.87 -22.23 -11.19
CA TYR A 315 -42.46 -23.56 -11.12
C TYR A 315 -42.28 -24.36 -12.42
N ARG A 316 -42.49 -23.71 -13.58
CA ARG A 316 -42.25 -24.34 -14.89
C ARG A 316 -40.79 -24.75 -15.06
N LYS A 317 -39.85 -23.89 -14.67
CA LYS A 317 -38.41 -24.18 -14.65
C LYS A 317 -38.09 -25.40 -13.80
N LYS A 318 -38.81 -25.66 -12.69
CA LYS A 318 -38.63 -26.85 -11.85
C LYS A 318 -39.51 -28.06 -12.23
N GLY A 319 -40.11 -28.04 -13.42
CA GLY A 319 -40.80 -29.19 -14.00
C GLY A 319 -42.31 -29.23 -13.80
N PHE A 320 -42.90 -28.19 -13.22
CA PHE A 320 -44.34 -28.07 -13.06
C PHE A 320 -44.93 -27.32 -14.24
N LEU A 321 -44.95 -27.95 -15.42
CA LEU A 321 -45.35 -27.29 -16.68
C LEU A 321 -46.83 -26.90 -16.74
N GLU A 322 -47.65 -27.62 -15.97
CA GLU A 322 -49.08 -27.37 -15.79
C GLU A 322 -49.38 -26.55 -14.53
N ALA A 323 -48.36 -25.93 -13.92
CA ALA A 323 -48.58 -25.05 -12.79
C ALA A 323 -49.51 -23.90 -13.18
N GLU A 324 -50.45 -23.60 -12.30
CA GLU A 324 -51.30 -22.42 -12.38
C GLU A 324 -51.05 -21.58 -11.14
N VAL A 325 -50.74 -20.30 -11.34
CA VAL A 325 -50.61 -19.33 -10.26
C VAL A 325 -51.67 -18.27 -10.47
N SER A 326 -52.51 -18.11 -9.46
CA SER A 326 -53.46 -16.99 -9.33
C SER A 326 -53.18 -16.28 -8.00
N TYR A 327 -53.64 -15.05 -7.87
CA TYR A 327 -53.53 -14.32 -6.62
C TYR A 327 -54.84 -13.61 -6.31
N GLU A 328 -55.07 -13.40 -5.03
CA GLU A 328 -56.14 -12.56 -4.53
C GLU A 328 -55.51 -11.52 -3.62
N LEU A 329 -55.76 -10.24 -3.93
CA LEU A 329 -55.41 -9.13 -3.07
C LEU A 329 -56.59 -8.85 -2.15
N LYS A 330 -56.43 -9.19 -0.87
CA LYS A 330 -57.30 -8.73 0.22
C LYS A 330 -56.62 -7.56 0.92
N LYS A 331 -57.41 -6.71 1.60
CA LYS A 331 -56.99 -5.40 2.13
C LYS A 331 -55.51 -5.30 2.54
N ASN A 332 -55.00 -6.22 3.38
CA ASN A 332 -53.59 -6.28 3.80
C ASN A 332 -52.99 -7.72 3.67
N GLU A 333 -53.54 -8.57 2.82
CA GLU A 333 -53.05 -9.95 2.59
C GLU A 333 -53.01 -10.24 1.09
N VAL A 334 -51.84 -10.62 0.58
CA VAL A 334 -51.70 -11.13 -0.79
C VAL A 334 -51.63 -12.64 -0.70
N ARG A 335 -52.69 -13.31 -1.15
CA ARG A 335 -52.70 -14.77 -1.18
C ARG A 335 -52.45 -15.27 -2.59
N PHE A 336 -51.29 -15.86 -2.81
CA PHE A 336 -50.99 -16.62 -4.03
C PHE A 336 -51.54 -18.04 -3.89
N PHE A 337 -52.43 -18.42 -4.81
CA PHE A 337 -52.94 -19.78 -4.95
C PHE A 337 -52.15 -20.47 -6.05
N ILE A 338 -51.37 -21.46 -5.65
CA ILE A 338 -50.51 -22.23 -6.52
C ILE A 338 -51.09 -23.63 -6.65
N LYS A 339 -51.49 -23.98 -7.87
CA LYS A 339 -51.80 -25.35 -8.23
C LYS A 339 -50.60 -25.87 -9.00
N GLU A 340 -49.68 -26.54 -8.30
CA GLU A 340 -48.41 -27.00 -8.88
C GLU A 340 -48.63 -27.98 -10.04
N GLY A 341 -49.65 -28.82 -9.96
CA GLY A 341 -49.86 -29.91 -10.91
C GLY A 341 -48.79 -31.01 -10.76
N PRO A 342 -48.78 -32.01 -11.66
CA PRO A 342 -47.77 -33.06 -11.64
C PRO A 342 -46.39 -32.52 -12.05
N ARG A 343 -45.35 -32.92 -11.32
CA ARG A 343 -43.97 -32.63 -11.72
C ARG A 343 -43.55 -33.54 -12.87
N TYR A 344 -43.03 -32.95 -13.93
CA TYR A 344 -42.58 -33.68 -15.11
C TYR A 344 -41.21 -34.28 -14.85
N ARG A 345 -41.00 -35.51 -15.35
CA ARG A 345 -39.65 -36.10 -15.44
C ARG A 345 -38.98 -35.63 -16.72
N ALA A 346 -37.71 -35.26 -16.63
CA ALA A 346 -36.86 -35.04 -17.79
C ALA A 346 -36.17 -36.35 -18.18
N ARG A 347 -36.41 -36.80 -19.41
CA ARG A 347 -35.56 -37.79 -20.07
C ARG A 347 -34.48 -37.03 -20.83
N LEU A 348 -33.30 -36.89 -20.22
CA LEU A 348 -32.16 -36.22 -20.82
C LEU A 348 -31.36 -37.24 -21.63
N VAL A 349 -31.33 -37.06 -22.94
CA VAL A 349 -30.57 -37.93 -23.86
C VAL A 349 -29.37 -37.13 -24.36
N VAL A 350 -28.17 -37.50 -23.90
CA VAL A 350 -26.91 -36.89 -24.34
C VAL A 350 -26.12 -37.92 -25.13
N ASN A 351 -26.01 -37.73 -26.45
CA ASN A 351 -25.28 -38.62 -27.36
C ASN A 351 -25.58 -40.12 -27.16
N GLY A 352 -26.85 -40.47 -26.93
CA GLY A 352 -27.33 -41.86 -26.76
C GLY A 352 -27.34 -42.40 -25.34
N ASN A 353 -26.73 -41.70 -24.38
CA ASN A 353 -26.86 -42.02 -22.95
C ASN A 353 -28.10 -41.33 -22.37
N GLU A 354 -28.97 -42.12 -21.74
CA GLU A 354 -30.20 -41.63 -21.14
C GLU A 354 -30.04 -41.45 -19.63
N LEU A 355 -30.34 -40.25 -19.15
CA LEU A 355 -30.48 -39.96 -17.74
C LEU A 355 -31.91 -39.50 -17.49
N THR A 356 -32.63 -40.23 -16.65
CA THR A 356 -33.94 -39.79 -16.17
C THR A 356 -33.76 -39.04 -14.86
N LEU A 357 -34.14 -37.78 -14.84
CA LEU A 357 -34.16 -36.93 -13.65
C LEU A 357 -35.48 -36.17 -13.58
N TRP A 358 -35.73 -35.46 -12.49
CA TRP A 358 -36.82 -34.48 -12.48
C TRP A 358 -36.45 -33.30 -13.37
N TYR A 359 -37.41 -32.76 -14.13
CA TYR A 359 -37.14 -31.59 -14.95
C TYR A 359 -36.80 -30.40 -14.06
N ASP A 360 -35.63 -29.82 -14.29
CA ASP A 360 -35.14 -28.61 -13.64
C ASP A 360 -34.24 -27.91 -14.67
N GLU A 361 -34.75 -26.86 -15.31
CA GLU A 361 -34.11 -26.19 -16.44
C GLU A 361 -32.72 -25.70 -16.10
N GLU A 362 -32.53 -25.07 -14.93
CA GLU A 362 -31.24 -24.56 -14.47
C GLU A 362 -30.24 -25.70 -14.21
N LYS A 363 -30.68 -26.81 -13.61
CA LYS A 363 -29.80 -27.97 -13.42
C LYS A 363 -29.43 -28.60 -14.74
N ILE A 364 -30.37 -28.71 -15.67
CA ILE A 364 -30.13 -29.27 -17.00
C ILE A 364 -29.19 -28.36 -17.80
N GLU A 365 -29.40 -27.05 -17.78
CA GLU A 365 -28.51 -26.08 -18.42
C GLU A 365 -27.14 -26.03 -17.76
N GLY A 366 -27.06 -26.11 -16.42
CA GLY A 366 -25.82 -26.24 -15.68
C GLY A 366 -25.05 -27.49 -16.09
N LEU A 367 -25.72 -28.65 -16.19
CA LEU A 367 -25.10 -29.89 -16.66
C LEU A 367 -24.64 -29.79 -18.12
N VAL A 368 -25.45 -29.21 -19.02
CA VAL A 368 -25.09 -29.04 -20.44
C VAL A 368 -23.92 -28.06 -20.60
N ASN A 369 -23.95 -26.93 -19.91
CA ASN A 369 -22.88 -25.95 -19.92
C ASN A 369 -21.60 -26.51 -19.31
N GLU A 370 -21.70 -27.26 -18.20
CA GLU A 370 -20.54 -27.93 -17.62
C GLU A 370 -19.91 -28.92 -18.60
N LEU A 371 -20.72 -29.66 -19.36
CA LEU A 371 -20.24 -30.56 -20.42
C LEU A 371 -19.56 -29.78 -21.56
N VAL A 372 -20.12 -28.67 -22.01
CA VAL A 372 -19.52 -27.82 -23.05
C VAL A 372 -18.22 -27.17 -22.56
N GLU A 373 -18.21 -26.59 -21.37
CA GLU A 373 -17.04 -25.94 -20.77
C GLU A 373 -15.95 -26.93 -20.39
N ARG A 374 -16.32 -28.17 -20.02
CA ARG A 374 -15.36 -29.26 -19.86
C ARG A 374 -14.71 -29.60 -21.20
N LEU A 375 -15.49 -29.73 -22.28
CA LEU A 375 -14.96 -29.96 -23.62
C LEU A 375 -14.05 -28.81 -24.08
N LYS A 376 -14.44 -27.55 -23.86
CA LYS A 376 -13.57 -26.39 -24.16
C LYS A 376 -12.26 -26.43 -23.38
N ARG A 377 -12.30 -26.73 -22.08
CA ARG A 377 -11.10 -26.92 -21.23
C ARG A 377 -10.23 -28.09 -21.66
N GLU A 378 -10.81 -29.12 -22.28
CA GLU A 378 -10.07 -30.24 -22.89
C GLU A 378 -9.49 -29.89 -24.27
N GLY A 379 -9.83 -28.71 -24.81
CA GLY A 379 -9.31 -28.13 -26.05
C GLY A 379 -10.30 -28.07 -27.20
N TYR A 380 -11.57 -28.39 -27.00
CA TYR A 380 -12.61 -28.30 -28.03
C TYR A 380 -13.26 -26.91 -28.04
N LEU A 381 -12.57 -25.91 -28.59
CA LEU A 381 -12.99 -24.51 -28.52
C LEU A 381 -14.32 -24.24 -29.26
N ASP A 382 -14.61 -25.01 -30.32
CA ASP A 382 -15.88 -24.93 -31.06
C ASP A 382 -17.01 -25.76 -30.42
N ALA A 383 -16.79 -26.34 -29.23
CA ALA A 383 -17.77 -27.20 -28.60
C ALA A 383 -19.08 -26.45 -28.37
N ARG A 384 -20.16 -27.00 -28.89
CA ARG A 384 -21.52 -26.47 -28.72
C ARG A 384 -22.52 -27.58 -28.47
N ALA A 385 -23.61 -27.22 -27.80
CA ALA A 385 -24.72 -28.12 -27.53
C ALA A 385 -25.96 -27.63 -28.28
N GLU A 386 -26.56 -28.51 -29.10
CA GLU A 386 -27.89 -28.27 -29.65
C GLU A 386 -28.93 -28.96 -28.76
N LYS A 387 -29.85 -28.18 -28.19
CA LYS A 387 -30.92 -28.65 -27.29
C LYS A 387 -32.25 -28.67 -28.04
N LYS A 388 -32.92 -29.83 -28.10
CA LYS A 388 -34.31 -29.96 -28.58
C LYS A 388 -35.21 -30.42 -27.44
N LEU A 389 -36.27 -29.67 -27.20
CA LEU A 389 -37.23 -29.92 -26.13
C LEU A 389 -38.55 -30.42 -26.72
N LYS A 390 -39.01 -31.59 -26.29
CA LYS A 390 -40.35 -32.12 -26.61
C LYS A 390 -41.10 -32.42 -25.31
N VAL A 391 -42.24 -31.79 -25.13
CA VAL A 391 -43.09 -31.96 -23.94
C VAL A 391 -44.21 -32.95 -24.24
N PHE A 392 -44.28 -34.05 -23.49
CA PHE A 392 -45.33 -35.06 -23.57
C PHE A 392 -46.26 -34.92 -22.37
N LYS A 393 -47.39 -34.20 -22.54
CA LYS A 393 -48.31 -33.87 -21.45
C LYS A 393 -49.09 -35.08 -20.94
N GLU A 394 -49.29 -36.12 -21.74
CA GLU A 394 -49.99 -37.35 -21.36
C GLU A 394 -49.11 -38.23 -20.45
N ARG A 395 -47.79 -38.24 -20.73
CA ARG A 395 -46.80 -39.04 -20.01
C ARG A 395 -46.11 -38.28 -18.86
N LYS A 396 -46.42 -36.98 -18.72
CA LYS A 396 -45.76 -36.05 -17.76
C LYS A 396 -44.23 -36.10 -17.89
N GLU A 397 -43.76 -36.10 -19.13
CA GLU A 397 -42.35 -36.28 -19.46
C GLU A 397 -41.89 -35.17 -20.41
N VAL A 398 -40.70 -34.64 -20.17
CA VAL A 398 -40.01 -33.73 -21.09
C VAL A 398 -38.80 -34.47 -21.64
N LEU A 399 -38.80 -34.73 -22.94
CA LEU A 399 -37.63 -35.26 -23.63
C LEU A 399 -36.71 -34.08 -23.98
N VAL A 400 -35.51 -34.11 -23.41
CA VAL A 400 -34.43 -33.14 -23.68
C VAL A 400 -33.36 -33.88 -24.48
N GLU A 401 -33.41 -33.74 -25.80
CA GLU A 401 -32.37 -34.27 -26.68
C GLU A 401 -31.24 -33.24 -26.77
N VAL A 402 -30.06 -33.60 -26.25
CA VAL A 402 -28.85 -32.78 -26.32
C VAL A 402 -27.85 -33.46 -27.25
N LYS A 403 -27.58 -32.80 -28.37
CA LYS A 403 -26.53 -33.22 -29.30
C LYS A 403 -25.30 -32.35 -29.04
N LEU A 404 -24.22 -32.97 -28.56
CA LEU A 404 -22.95 -32.28 -28.36
C LEU A 404 -22.13 -32.34 -29.65
N GLU A 405 -21.85 -31.18 -30.22
CA GLU A 405 -20.96 -31.04 -31.35
C GLU A 405 -19.60 -30.58 -30.83
N LYS A 406 -18.64 -31.51 -30.79
CA LYS A 406 -17.30 -31.24 -30.22
C LYS A 406 -16.45 -30.33 -31.09
N GLY A 407 -16.66 -30.30 -32.41
CA GLY A 407 -15.75 -29.64 -33.33
C GLY A 407 -14.32 -30.21 -33.27
N TYR A 408 -13.33 -29.37 -33.55
CA TYR A 408 -11.91 -29.73 -33.51
C TYR A 408 -11.32 -29.55 -32.11
N ARG A 409 -10.31 -30.37 -31.77
CA ARG A 409 -9.47 -30.15 -30.59
C ARG A 409 -8.27 -29.27 -30.96
N TYR A 410 -8.19 -28.07 -30.40
CA TYR A 410 -7.15 -27.07 -30.62
C TYR A 410 -6.01 -27.27 -29.61
N LEU A 411 -4.84 -27.62 -30.12
CA LEU A 411 -3.64 -27.85 -29.31
C LEU A 411 -2.52 -26.93 -29.76
N LEU A 412 -1.92 -26.20 -28.82
CA LEU A 412 -0.66 -25.52 -29.03
C LEU A 412 0.46 -26.57 -28.98
N ALA A 413 1.16 -26.75 -30.09
CA ALA A 413 2.14 -27.80 -30.30
C ALA A 413 3.58 -27.26 -30.37
N GLY A 414 3.72 -26.01 -30.81
CA GLY A 414 4.99 -25.30 -30.88
C GLY A 414 4.77 -23.81 -30.67
N PHE A 415 5.69 -23.19 -29.94
CA PHE A 415 5.81 -21.74 -29.82
C PHE A 415 7.29 -21.41 -29.90
N GLU A 416 7.70 -20.75 -30.99
CA GLU A 416 9.09 -20.43 -31.27
C GLU A 416 9.22 -18.95 -31.57
N ILE A 417 10.15 -18.29 -30.89
CA ILE A 417 10.51 -16.91 -31.21
C ILE A 417 11.77 -16.99 -32.06
N LEU A 418 11.65 -16.69 -33.36
CA LEU A 418 12.72 -16.78 -34.35
C LEU A 418 13.78 -15.66 -34.23
N SER A 419 13.84 -14.99 -33.08
CA SER A 419 14.63 -13.80 -32.86
C SER A 419 15.34 -13.89 -31.51
N GLU A 420 16.65 -13.65 -31.51
CA GLU A 420 17.49 -13.75 -30.31
C GLU A 420 17.06 -12.73 -29.24
N GLY A 421 17.24 -13.07 -27.96
CA GLY A 421 17.00 -12.21 -26.79
C GLY A 421 15.63 -12.35 -26.13
N PHE A 422 14.84 -13.35 -26.53
CA PHE A 422 13.52 -13.65 -25.98
C PHE A 422 13.37 -15.12 -25.58
N GLU A 423 14.49 -15.83 -25.40
CA GLU A 423 14.54 -17.27 -25.11
C GLU A 423 13.86 -17.60 -23.77
N ASP A 424 13.87 -16.68 -22.82
CA ASP A 424 13.20 -16.80 -21.53
C ASP A 424 11.66 -16.83 -21.69
N ILE A 425 11.10 -15.93 -22.50
CA ILE A 425 9.66 -15.88 -22.80
C ILE A 425 9.27 -17.13 -23.58
N GLU A 426 10.10 -17.53 -24.55
CA GLU A 426 9.90 -18.75 -25.33
C GLU A 426 9.89 -20.00 -24.45
N GLN A 427 10.85 -20.15 -23.54
CA GLN A 427 10.96 -21.31 -22.63
C GLN A 427 9.76 -21.43 -21.68
N GLN A 428 9.26 -20.30 -21.17
CA GLN A 428 8.08 -20.28 -20.30
C GLN A 428 6.84 -20.87 -20.98
N VAL A 429 6.66 -20.63 -22.28
CA VAL A 429 5.56 -21.22 -23.07
C VAL A 429 5.88 -22.66 -23.46
N LYS A 430 7.11 -22.95 -23.91
CA LYS A 430 7.56 -24.29 -24.39
C LYS A 430 7.40 -25.39 -23.34
N TRP A 431 7.66 -25.13 -22.05
CA TRP A 431 7.53 -26.15 -20.99
C TRP A 431 6.12 -26.69 -20.80
N LYS A 432 5.10 -26.02 -21.34
CA LYS A 432 3.71 -26.46 -21.26
C LYS A 432 3.26 -27.23 -22.51
N LEU A 433 4.10 -27.45 -23.52
CA LEU A 433 3.70 -28.03 -24.80
C LEU A 433 3.79 -29.59 -24.83
N PRO A 434 2.89 -30.29 -25.55
CA PRO A 434 1.68 -29.76 -26.17
C PRO A 434 0.57 -29.53 -25.12
N THR A 435 -0.10 -28.39 -25.18
CA THR A 435 -1.24 -28.06 -24.31
C THR A 435 -2.43 -27.60 -25.13
N VAL A 436 -3.60 -27.49 -24.49
CA VAL A 436 -4.77 -26.81 -25.05
C VAL A 436 -4.38 -25.39 -25.47
N LEU A 437 -4.82 -24.98 -26.67
CA LEU A 437 -4.56 -23.65 -27.18
C LEU A 437 -5.22 -22.60 -26.27
N ASP A 438 -4.39 -21.74 -25.68
CA ASP A 438 -4.78 -20.64 -24.81
C ASP A 438 -4.31 -19.32 -25.44
N TYR A 439 -5.26 -18.51 -25.89
CA TYR A 439 -4.96 -17.22 -26.53
C TYR A 439 -4.45 -16.18 -25.53
N GLU A 440 -4.84 -16.25 -24.25
CA GLU A 440 -4.37 -15.30 -23.24
C GLU A 440 -2.89 -15.53 -22.95
N LEU A 441 -2.45 -16.79 -22.88
CA LEU A 441 -1.03 -17.13 -22.75
C LEU A 441 -0.19 -16.56 -23.90
N ILE A 442 -0.70 -16.63 -25.13
CA ILE A 442 -0.01 -16.14 -26.33
C ILE A 442 0.04 -14.60 -26.33
N GLU A 443 -1.09 -13.93 -26.10
CA GLU A 443 -1.15 -12.46 -26.05
C GLU A 443 -0.27 -11.88 -24.94
N HIS A 444 -0.21 -12.55 -23.77
CA HIS A 444 0.71 -12.17 -22.71
C HIS A 444 2.17 -12.23 -23.17
N ALA A 445 2.59 -13.35 -23.78
CA ALA A 445 3.95 -13.51 -24.30
C ALA A 445 4.29 -12.45 -25.36
N LEU A 446 3.36 -12.14 -26.28
CA LEU A 446 3.55 -11.12 -27.31
C LEU A 446 3.65 -9.71 -26.73
N THR A 447 2.85 -9.42 -25.69
CA THR A 447 2.90 -8.14 -24.98
C THR A 447 4.25 -7.97 -24.28
N GLU A 448 4.77 -9.02 -23.66
CA GLU A 448 6.08 -9.02 -23.01
C GLU A 448 7.22 -8.77 -24.01
N VAL A 449 7.17 -9.39 -25.20
CA VAL A 449 8.13 -9.13 -26.29
C VAL A 449 8.08 -7.66 -26.73
N ARG A 450 6.88 -7.09 -26.95
CA ARG A 450 6.73 -5.68 -27.35
C ARG A 450 7.23 -4.72 -26.26
N GLN A 451 6.93 -5.03 -25.01
CA GLN A 451 7.37 -4.23 -23.86
C GLN A 451 8.91 -4.21 -23.77
N ARG A 452 9.56 -5.37 -23.88
CA ARG A 452 11.04 -5.46 -23.84
C ARG A 452 11.70 -4.66 -24.97
N LEU A 453 11.13 -4.71 -26.18
CA LEU A 453 11.59 -3.85 -27.28
C LEU A 453 11.52 -2.36 -26.90
N HIS A 454 10.40 -1.90 -26.35
CA HIS A 454 10.26 -0.51 -25.90
C HIS A 454 11.25 -0.16 -24.79
N GLU A 455 11.46 -1.05 -23.82
CA GLU A 455 12.39 -0.86 -22.70
C GLU A 455 13.84 -0.73 -23.18
N GLU A 456 14.24 -1.49 -24.21
CA GLU A 456 15.56 -1.41 -24.83
C GLU A 456 15.70 -0.24 -25.82
N GLY A 457 14.61 0.49 -26.14
CA GLY A 457 14.62 1.67 -27.00
C GLY A 457 14.25 1.42 -28.47
N TYR A 458 13.64 0.28 -28.78
CA TYR A 458 13.13 -0.10 -30.10
C TYR A 458 11.64 0.26 -30.25
N PHE A 459 11.32 1.55 -30.29
CA PHE A 459 9.92 2.05 -30.32
C PHE A 459 9.14 1.71 -31.60
N ASP A 460 9.86 1.47 -32.70
CA ASP A 460 9.30 1.06 -33.99
C ASP A 460 9.43 -0.46 -34.21
N GLY A 461 9.67 -1.22 -33.15
CA GLY A 461 9.75 -2.67 -33.23
C GLY A 461 8.42 -3.30 -33.64
N GLU A 462 8.49 -4.23 -34.59
CA GLU A 462 7.33 -4.95 -35.12
C GLU A 462 7.43 -6.42 -34.71
N VAL A 463 6.31 -6.97 -34.21
CA VAL A 463 6.17 -8.39 -33.87
C VAL A 463 5.17 -9.00 -34.84
N SER A 464 5.64 -9.87 -35.72
CA SER A 464 4.81 -10.61 -36.68
C SER A 464 4.69 -12.06 -36.25
N ILE A 465 3.50 -12.63 -36.47
CA ILE A 465 3.18 -14.00 -36.05
C ILE A 465 2.82 -14.79 -37.30
N GLU A 466 3.53 -15.89 -37.52
CA GLU A 466 3.20 -16.88 -38.54
C GLU A 466 2.64 -18.12 -37.80
N VAL A 467 1.45 -18.58 -38.18
CA VAL A 467 0.79 -19.72 -37.51
C VAL A 467 0.66 -20.85 -38.52
N GLU A 468 1.40 -21.94 -38.30
CA GLU A 468 1.18 -23.18 -39.04
C GLU A 468 0.17 -24.05 -38.31
N THR A 469 -0.81 -24.58 -39.04
CA THR A 469 -1.79 -25.53 -38.49
C THR A 469 -1.62 -26.89 -39.14
N ARG A 470 -1.43 -27.93 -38.33
CA ARG A 470 -1.36 -29.31 -38.80
C ARG A 470 -2.54 -30.10 -38.26
N ARG A 471 -3.35 -30.66 -39.16
CA ARG A 471 -4.47 -31.52 -38.78
C ARG A 471 -4.01 -32.97 -38.66
N LYS A 472 -4.29 -33.60 -37.53
CA LYS A 472 -4.15 -35.05 -37.35
C LYS A 472 -5.41 -35.61 -36.70
N GLY A 473 -6.21 -36.32 -37.49
CA GLY A 473 -7.52 -36.80 -37.07
C GLY A 473 -8.48 -35.64 -36.74
N ASN A 474 -8.98 -35.60 -35.50
CA ASN A 474 -9.88 -34.56 -34.99
C ASN A 474 -9.18 -33.50 -34.12
N ALA A 475 -7.86 -33.39 -34.22
CA ALA A 475 -7.06 -32.37 -33.55
C ALA A 475 -6.33 -31.47 -34.55
N LEU A 476 -6.32 -30.17 -34.25
CA LEU A 476 -5.57 -29.14 -34.94
C LEU A 476 -4.40 -28.74 -34.05
N TYR A 477 -3.18 -29.00 -34.53
CA TYR A 477 -1.94 -28.65 -33.85
C TYR A 477 -1.45 -27.30 -34.42
N PHE A 478 -1.39 -26.30 -33.56
CA PHE A 478 -0.94 -24.95 -33.88
C PHE A 478 0.54 -24.78 -33.53
N PHE A 479 1.31 -24.28 -34.47
CA PHE A 479 2.71 -23.91 -34.30
C PHE A 479 2.83 -22.42 -34.55
N TYR A 480 3.15 -21.67 -33.50
CA TYR A 480 3.33 -20.22 -33.55
C TYR A 480 4.81 -19.90 -33.75
N PHE A 481 5.11 -19.20 -34.83
CA PHE A 481 6.43 -18.67 -35.13
C PHE A 481 6.38 -17.15 -35.02
N VAL A 482 6.98 -16.62 -33.97
CA VAL A 482 7.04 -15.19 -33.69
C VAL A 482 8.33 -14.64 -34.25
N ARG A 483 8.23 -13.67 -35.16
CA ARG A 483 9.39 -12.97 -35.73
C ARG A 483 9.39 -11.53 -35.25
N VAL A 484 10.53 -11.11 -34.70
CA VAL A 484 10.70 -9.79 -34.11
C VAL A 484 11.63 -8.96 -34.99
N LYS A 485 11.11 -7.85 -35.53
CA LYS A 485 11.90 -6.86 -36.26
C LYS A 485 12.11 -5.65 -35.36
N ARG A 486 13.31 -5.54 -34.77
CA ARG A 486 13.62 -4.51 -33.75
C ARG A 486 13.52 -3.07 -34.28
N GLY A 487 13.78 -2.81 -35.57
CA GLY A 487 13.85 -1.44 -36.09
C GLY A 487 15.04 -0.65 -35.52
N PRO A 488 15.12 0.68 -35.73
CA PRO A 488 16.21 1.49 -35.22
C PRO A 488 16.10 1.66 -33.70
N ARG A 489 17.24 1.55 -33.00
CA ARG A 489 17.32 1.87 -31.57
C ARG A 489 17.38 3.37 -31.37
N TYR A 490 16.52 3.90 -30.52
CA TYR A 490 16.42 5.35 -30.31
C TYR A 490 17.54 5.84 -29.40
N ARG A 491 18.20 6.94 -29.81
CA ARG A 491 19.29 7.57 -29.06
C ARG A 491 18.76 8.46 -27.94
N TYR A 492 19.58 8.72 -26.93
CA TYR A 492 19.23 9.72 -25.91
C TYR A 492 19.25 11.14 -26.49
N GLY A 493 18.11 11.83 -26.45
CA GLY A 493 17.91 13.19 -26.99
C GLY A 493 18.24 14.31 -26.00
N GLY A 494 18.39 14.00 -24.72
CA GLY A 494 18.60 14.98 -23.65
C GLY A 494 17.43 15.03 -22.65
N ALA A 495 17.66 15.70 -21.52
CA ALA A 495 16.66 15.86 -20.45
C ALA A 495 16.40 17.33 -20.16
N LEU A 496 15.12 17.71 -20.15
CA LEU A 496 14.61 18.93 -19.56
C LEU A 496 14.44 18.70 -18.06
N VAL A 497 15.31 19.28 -17.24
CA VAL A 497 15.16 19.32 -15.78
C VAL A 497 14.35 20.57 -15.44
N TYR A 498 13.27 20.39 -14.70
CA TYR A 498 12.37 21.46 -14.29
C TYR A 498 11.94 21.28 -12.83
N GLY A 499 11.75 22.38 -12.11
CA GLY A 499 11.21 22.37 -10.74
C GLY A 499 12.24 22.62 -9.64
N LEU A 500 13.46 23.05 -9.99
CA LEU A 500 14.48 23.38 -9.00
C LEU A 500 14.17 24.73 -8.34
N GLU A 501 14.39 24.81 -7.03
CA GLU A 501 14.28 26.05 -6.27
C GLU A 501 15.65 26.52 -5.79
N LYS A 502 16.34 25.62 -5.08
CA LYS A 502 17.64 25.88 -4.45
C LYS A 502 18.71 24.93 -4.93
N THR A 503 18.35 23.70 -5.29
CA THR A 503 19.31 22.71 -5.78
C THR A 503 19.96 23.20 -7.07
N ARG A 504 21.28 23.09 -7.14
CA ARG A 504 22.00 23.45 -8.37
C ARG A 504 21.74 22.39 -9.43
N LEU A 505 21.59 22.83 -10.68
CA LEU A 505 21.37 21.92 -11.82
C LEU A 505 22.50 20.88 -11.98
N LYS A 506 23.73 21.24 -11.63
CA LYS A 506 24.88 20.32 -11.66
C LYS A 506 24.65 19.10 -10.77
N GLU A 507 23.95 19.27 -9.65
CA GLU A 507 23.69 18.20 -8.70
C GLU A 507 22.75 17.15 -9.28
N VAL A 508 21.64 17.61 -9.85
CA VAL A 508 20.72 16.73 -10.59
C VAL A 508 21.43 16.06 -11.76
N SER A 509 22.31 16.78 -12.44
CA SER A 509 22.97 16.29 -13.66
C SER A 509 23.84 15.06 -13.43
N TYR A 510 24.47 14.89 -12.27
CA TYR A 510 25.21 13.65 -11.96
C TYR A 510 24.31 12.50 -11.50
N MET A 511 23.13 12.80 -10.94
CA MET A 511 22.15 11.78 -10.53
C MET A 511 21.46 11.15 -11.74
N LEU A 512 21.31 11.90 -12.83
CA LEU A 512 20.77 11.39 -14.08
C LEU A 512 21.76 10.46 -14.79
N VAL A 513 21.33 9.23 -15.05
CA VAL A 513 22.05 8.27 -15.88
C VAL A 513 21.85 8.64 -17.34
N LYS A 514 22.96 8.92 -18.02
CA LYS A 514 23.00 9.26 -19.44
C LYS A 514 23.73 8.15 -20.17
N GLU A 515 23.00 7.44 -21.03
CA GLU A 515 23.54 6.42 -21.94
C GLU A 515 23.43 6.93 -23.38
N GLU A 516 24.10 6.25 -24.31
CA GLU A 516 24.04 6.63 -25.73
C GLU A 516 22.63 6.39 -26.32
N TYR A 517 22.02 5.28 -25.92
CA TYR A 517 20.68 4.86 -26.35
C TYR A 517 19.69 4.98 -25.19
N PHE A 518 18.41 5.05 -25.52
CA PHE A 518 17.37 4.91 -24.52
C PHE A 518 17.42 3.50 -23.91
N SER A 519 17.28 3.45 -22.59
CA SER A 519 17.07 2.24 -21.80
C SER A 519 16.16 2.60 -20.63
N LYS A 520 15.18 1.75 -20.35
CA LYS A 520 14.31 1.90 -19.18
C LYS A 520 15.10 1.72 -17.88
N GLU A 521 16.09 0.83 -17.85
CA GLU A 521 16.96 0.61 -16.70
C GLU A 521 17.71 1.89 -16.30
N ALA A 522 18.23 2.65 -17.28
CA ALA A 522 18.88 3.94 -17.05
C ALA A 522 17.91 4.99 -16.45
N GLU A 523 16.66 4.98 -16.89
CA GLU A 523 15.60 5.82 -16.32
C GLU A 523 15.33 5.49 -14.86
N GLU A 524 15.09 4.20 -14.57
CA GLU A 524 14.81 3.75 -13.21
C GLU A 524 15.98 4.02 -12.27
N LEU A 525 17.22 3.85 -12.74
CA LEU A 525 18.40 4.21 -11.96
C LEU A 525 18.46 5.71 -11.68
N SER A 526 18.09 6.55 -12.65
CA SER A 526 18.01 8.00 -12.47
C SER A 526 16.97 8.38 -11.42
N LEU A 527 15.76 7.80 -11.51
CA LEU A 527 14.70 7.98 -10.52
C LEU A 527 15.14 7.52 -9.14
N TRP A 528 15.79 6.34 -9.07
CA TRP A 528 16.32 5.80 -7.83
C TRP A 528 17.36 6.73 -7.18
N HIS A 529 18.27 7.33 -7.96
CA HIS A 529 19.22 8.33 -7.44
C HIS A 529 18.51 9.57 -6.90
N LEU A 530 17.54 10.11 -7.64
CA LEU A 530 16.80 11.30 -7.22
C LEU A 530 16.05 11.06 -5.90
N VAL A 531 15.42 9.90 -5.74
CA VAL A 531 14.73 9.51 -4.50
C VAL A 531 15.70 9.27 -3.35
N GLU A 532 16.79 8.53 -3.59
CA GLU A 532 17.79 8.22 -2.56
C GLU A 532 18.57 9.47 -2.10
N SER A 533 18.50 10.58 -2.84
CA SER A 533 19.19 11.82 -2.46
C SER A 533 18.64 12.42 -1.16
N ASP A 534 17.40 12.09 -0.81
CA ASP A 534 16.60 12.70 0.26
C ASP A 534 16.43 14.23 0.10
N VAL A 535 16.73 14.78 -1.08
CA VAL A 535 16.53 16.20 -1.41
C VAL A 535 15.14 16.45 -1.99
N PHE A 536 14.63 15.51 -2.80
CA PHE A 536 13.39 15.67 -3.55
C PHE A 536 12.23 14.96 -2.87
N LYS A 537 11.08 15.64 -2.78
CA LYS A 537 9.80 15.08 -2.32
C LYS A 537 9.26 14.11 -3.38
N SER A 538 9.29 14.55 -4.64
CA SER A 538 8.86 13.77 -5.79
C SER A 538 9.83 13.96 -6.95
N ALA A 539 9.97 12.93 -7.77
CA ALA A 539 10.73 12.94 -9.01
C ALA A 539 9.93 12.19 -10.07
N ARG A 540 9.42 12.92 -11.06
CA ARG A 540 8.65 12.36 -12.17
C ARG A 540 9.48 12.44 -13.44
N VAL A 541 9.53 11.31 -14.14
CA VAL A 541 10.22 11.21 -15.42
C VAL A 541 9.22 10.84 -16.51
N GLU A 542 9.15 11.69 -17.53
CA GLU A 542 8.30 11.48 -18.70
C GLU A 542 9.18 11.43 -19.94
N ASN A 543 8.90 10.49 -20.85
CA ASN A 543 9.66 10.35 -22.08
C ASN A 543 8.83 10.75 -23.30
N TYR A 544 9.48 11.44 -24.23
CA TYR A 544 8.94 11.74 -25.53
C TYR A 544 9.84 11.13 -26.61
N ALA A 545 9.32 10.12 -27.30
CA ALA A 545 9.99 9.49 -28.44
C ALA A 545 9.74 10.33 -29.71
N ASP A 546 10.79 11.00 -30.17
CA ASP A 546 10.80 11.64 -31.48
C ASP A 546 11.09 10.59 -32.57
N ARG A 547 10.02 10.14 -33.23
CA ARG A 547 10.11 9.14 -34.29
C ARG A 547 10.79 9.64 -35.56
N LYS A 548 10.93 10.97 -35.76
CA LYS A 548 11.61 11.55 -36.93
C LYS A 548 13.13 11.44 -36.75
N GLU A 549 13.63 11.94 -35.61
CA GLU A 549 15.06 11.97 -35.29
C GLU A 549 15.59 10.68 -34.62
N LYS A 550 14.70 9.72 -34.33
CA LYS A 550 14.99 8.49 -33.59
C LYS A 550 15.69 8.78 -32.26
N LYS A 551 15.17 9.76 -31.52
CA LYS A 551 15.68 10.20 -30.22
C LYS A 551 14.58 10.17 -29.17
N VAL A 552 14.95 9.87 -27.93
CA VAL A 552 14.06 10.00 -26.77
C VAL A 552 14.50 11.19 -25.93
N TYR A 553 13.61 12.16 -25.79
CA TYR A 553 13.79 13.30 -24.90
C TYR A 553 13.06 13.05 -23.59
N ARG A 554 13.63 13.51 -22.48
CA ARG A 554 13.11 13.26 -21.15
C ARG A 554 12.70 14.57 -20.48
N LEU A 555 11.53 14.61 -19.84
CA LEU A 555 11.22 15.60 -18.81
C LEU A 555 11.55 14.97 -17.45
N VAL A 556 12.36 15.65 -16.67
CA VAL A 556 12.64 15.34 -15.27
C VAL A 556 12.03 16.46 -14.44
N TYR A 557 10.81 16.21 -13.96
CA TYR A 557 10.07 17.13 -13.09
C TYR A 557 10.36 16.81 -11.63
N LEU A 558 10.86 17.80 -10.88
CA LEU A 558 11.34 17.63 -9.51
C LEU A 558 10.61 18.58 -8.57
N GLU A 559 10.29 18.08 -7.38
CA GLU A 559 9.81 18.91 -6.26
C GLU A 559 10.76 18.72 -5.09
N GLU A 560 11.31 19.81 -4.56
CA GLU A 560 12.25 19.75 -3.42
C GLU A 560 11.49 19.53 -2.09
N LYS A 561 12.09 18.76 -1.17
CA LYS A 561 11.55 18.61 0.19
C LYS A 561 11.67 19.92 0.97
N LYS A 562 10.81 20.06 1.98
CA LYS A 562 10.98 21.10 3.02
C LYS A 562 12.37 21.00 3.64
N ARG A 563 13.03 22.15 3.74
CA ARG A 563 14.43 22.27 4.16
C ARG A 563 14.63 21.83 5.61
N GLY A 564 13.78 22.29 6.52
CA GLY A 564 13.87 22.00 7.95
C GLY A 564 12.86 20.93 8.37
N LEU A 565 13.32 19.96 9.15
CA LEU A 565 12.48 18.98 9.84
C LEU A 565 12.92 18.89 11.29
N PHE A 566 11.97 18.93 12.21
CA PHE A 566 12.17 18.64 13.62
C PHE A 566 11.57 17.27 13.90
N GLU A 567 12.36 16.37 14.49
CA GLU A 567 11.94 15.03 14.88
C GLU A 567 11.90 14.98 16.41
N LEU A 568 10.84 14.40 17.00
CA LEU A 568 10.76 14.11 18.43
C LEU A 568 10.64 12.61 18.66
N ALA A 569 11.40 12.10 19.62
CA ALA A 569 11.36 10.71 20.03
C ALA A 569 11.08 10.60 21.52
N LEU A 570 10.06 9.82 21.87
CA LEU A 570 9.74 9.47 23.25
C LEU A 570 9.63 7.96 23.35
N GLY A 571 10.22 7.38 24.38
CA GLY A 571 10.15 5.95 24.58
C GLY A 571 10.25 5.57 26.04
N TYR A 572 9.90 4.33 26.32
CA TYR A 572 10.15 3.70 27.60
C TYR A 572 10.54 2.26 27.34
N SER A 573 11.57 1.76 28.02
CA SER A 573 11.73 0.32 28.16
C SER A 573 12.02 -0.03 29.61
N THR A 574 11.64 -1.23 30.02
CA THR A 574 11.97 -1.77 31.36
C THR A 574 13.47 -1.73 31.66
N PHE A 575 14.31 -1.61 30.62
CA PHE A 575 15.75 -1.71 30.71
C PHE A 575 16.48 -0.37 30.64
N GLU A 576 16.15 0.45 29.65
CA GLU A 576 16.78 1.77 29.42
C GLU A 576 15.99 2.90 30.10
N GLY A 577 14.89 2.57 30.78
CA GLY A 577 14.01 3.54 31.40
C GLY A 577 13.35 4.45 30.37
N PHE A 578 13.17 5.72 30.75
CA PHE A 578 12.53 6.72 29.88
C PHE A 578 13.53 7.25 28.85
N LYS A 579 13.17 7.20 27.56
CA LYS A 579 13.96 7.72 26.45
C LYS A 579 13.33 9.02 25.95
N VAL A 580 14.13 10.07 25.84
CA VAL A 580 13.74 11.33 25.21
C VAL A 580 14.79 11.74 24.19
N GLY A 581 14.35 12.25 23.06
CA GLY A 581 15.25 12.82 22.10
C GLY A 581 14.60 13.74 21.10
N GLY A 582 15.45 14.48 20.41
CA GLY A 582 15.05 15.33 19.32
C GLY A 582 16.12 15.42 18.26
N ALA A 583 15.73 15.67 17.03
CA ALA A 583 16.66 15.98 15.96
C ALA A 583 16.20 17.18 15.13
N VAL A 584 17.16 18.01 14.73
CA VAL A 584 16.97 19.07 13.75
C VAL A 584 17.68 18.64 12.46
N VAL A 585 16.92 18.49 11.39
CA VAL A 585 17.43 18.13 10.07
C VAL A 585 17.29 19.32 9.13
N LEU A 586 18.41 19.77 8.57
CA LEU A 586 18.47 20.80 7.53
C LEU A 586 18.96 20.16 6.22
N ARG A 587 18.04 19.96 5.29
CA ARG A 587 18.30 19.36 3.98
C ARG A 587 18.86 20.38 2.99
N ASN A 588 19.58 19.87 1.99
CA ASN A 588 20.02 20.61 0.82
C ASN A 588 20.70 21.95 1.15
N LEU A 589 21.60 21.95 2.14
CA LEU A 589 22.40 23.11 2.49
C LEU A 589 23.18 23.58 1.26
N LEU A 590 23.18 24.90 1.01
CA LEU A 590 23.86 25.54 -0.12
C LEU A 590 23.44 25.02 -1.51
N GLY A 591 22.33 24.28 -1.61
CA GLY A 591 21.82 23.71 -2.86
C GLY A 591 22.66 22.56 -3.42
N ILE A 592 23.50 21.90 -2.62
CA ILE A 592 24.41 20.81 -3.05
C ILE A 592 23.99 19.42 -2.57
N GLY A 593 22.78 19.25 -2.07
CA GLY A 593 22.36 17.96 -1.51
C GLY A 593 22.94 17.63 -0.13
N LEU A 594 23.79 18.48 0.44
CA LEU A 594 24.32 18.32 1.79
C LEU A 594 23.21 18.41 2.85
N ILE A 595 23.10 17.42 3.72
CA ILE A 595 22.11 17.31 4.78
C ILE A 595 22.83 17.43 6.12
N ASN A 596 22.43 18.39 6.94
CA ASN A 596 22.83 18.46 8.34
C ASN A 596 21.77 17.78 9.21
N LYS A 597 22.19 16.89 10.12
CA LYS A 597 21.33 16.29 11.14
C LYS A 597 21.99 16.46 12.49
N ASN A 598 21.35 17.23 13.37
CA ASN A 598 21.78 17.41 14.75
C ASN A 598 20.82 16.61 15.63
N ARG A 599 21.32 15.71 16.46
CA ARG A 599 20.52 14.78 17.24
C ARG A 599 20.95 14.82 18.69
N TYR A 600 19.97 14.87 19.57
CA TYR A 600 20.12 14.67 21.00
C TYR A 600 19.25 13.50 21.43
N LEU A 601 19.80 12.59 22.23
CA LEU A 601 19.06 11.53 22.88
C LEU A 601 19.54 11.33 24.31
N LYS A 602 18.60 10.97 25.18
CA LYS A 602 18.86 10.64 26.57
C LYS A 602 17.96 9.50 27.01
N SER A 603 18.52 8.58 27.77
CA SER A 603 17.84 7.56 28.56
C SER A 603 18.57 7.35 29.88
N ASP A 604 18.12 6.38 30.69
CA ASP A 604 18.81 6.03 31.93
C ASP A 604 20.18 5.38 31.66
N LEU A 605 20.34 4.69 30.52
CA LEU A 605 21.57 3.97 30.17
C LEU A 605 22.46 4.67 29.13
N TYR A 606 21.98 5.72 28.47
CA TYR A 606 22.79 6.43 27.47
C TYR A 606 22.38 7.88 27.27
N GLU A 607 23.35 8.73 26.98
CA GLU A 607 23.13 10.11 26.52
C GLU A 607 24.01 10.36 25.28
N LEU A 608 23.47 10.96 24.22
CA LEU A 608 24.14 11.17 22.95
C LEU A 608 23.85 12.55 22.39
N TYR A 609 24.92 13.27 22.04
CA TYR A 609 24.91 14.47 21.21
C TYR A 609 25.64 14.16 19.90
N GLU A 610 24.96 14.32 18.77
CA GLU A 610 25.52 14.07 17.43
C GLU A 610 25.26 15.27 16.52
N LEU A 611 26.31 15.77 15.87
CA LEU A 611 26.22 16.71 14.75
C LEU A 611 26.75 15.98 13.52
N ALA A 612 25.87 15.73 12.55
CA ALA A 612 26.21 15.04 11.31
C ALA A 612 26.03 15.95 10.09
N LEU A 613 26.94 15.82 9.12
CA LEU A 613 26.86 16.38 7.78
C LEU A 613 26.98 15.22 6.79
N ARG A 614 25.95 14.99 5.99
CA ARG A 614 25.88 13.86 5.06
C ARG A 614 25.56 14.32 3.65
N ASP A 615 26.21 13.71 2.67
CA ASP A 615 25.86 13.83 1.26
C ASP A 615 25.68 12.41 0.68
N ASN A 616 24.51 12.13 0.13
CA ASN A 616 24.17 10.81 -0.43
C ASN A 616 24.78 10.57 -1.82
N PHE A 617 25.22 11.64 -2.49
CA PHE A 617 25.76 11.65 -3.85
C PHE A 617 26.91 12.64 -3.99
N LEU A 618 27.95 12.47 -3.16
CA LEU A 618 29.10 13.37 -3.03
C LEU A 618 29.77 13.63 -4.40
N PHE A 619 29.39 14.75 -5.01
CA PHE A 619 29.76 15.21 -6.35
C PHE A 619 29.48 14.24 -7.52
N THR A 620 28.88 13.07 -7.25
CA THR A 620 28.77 11.94 -8.18
C THR A 620 27.67 10.95 -7.74
N ARG A 621 27.07 10.20 -8.67
CA ARG A 621 25.98 9.22 -8.39
C ARG A 621 26.39 7.96 -7.59
N TRP A 622 27.67 7.66 -7.56
CA TRP A 622 28.20 6.44 -6.93
C TRP A 622 28.83 6.70 -5.55
N LEU A 623 29.27 7.93 -5.24
CA LEU A 623 29.94 8.22 -3.97
C LEU A 623 28.96 8.82 -2.96
N PHE A 624 29.16 8.53 -1.69
CA PHE A 624 28.47 9.18 -0.59
C PHE A 624 29.46 9.49 0.53
N GLY A 625 29.14 10.46 1.37
CA GLY A 625 30.01 10.88 2.47
C GLY A 625 29.24 11.30 3.70
N GLU A 626 29.87 11.14 4.86
CA GLU A 626 29.31 11.57 6.13
C GLU A 626 30.42 12.02 7.07
N GLY A 627 30.33 13.24 7.58
CA GLY A 627 31.11 13.74 8.70
C GLY A 627 30.27 13.78 9.96
N LYS A 628 30.82 13.35 11.10
CA LYS A 628 30.15 13.42 12.39
C LYS A 628 31.06 13.98 13.45
N LEU A 629 30.47 14.77 14.34
CA LEU A 629 30.98 15.08 15.67
C LEU A 629 30.03 14.40 16.66
N PHE A 630 30.58 13.74 17.67
CA PHE A 630 29.77 13.07 18.66
C PHE A 630 30.34 13.25 20.06
N LYS A 631 29.44 13.24 21.04
CA LYS A 631 29.73 13.09 22.45
C LYS A 631 28.68 12.17 23.05
N SER A 632 29.09 11.10 23.69
CA SER A 632 28.21 10.10 24.27
C SER A 632 28.66 9.68 25.67
N TYR A 633 27.66 9.25 26.44
CA TYR A 633 27.78 8.54 27.70
C TYR A 633 26.98 7.25 27.58
N GLU A 634 27.55 6.13 27.99
CA GLU A 634 26.91 4.82 28.05
C GLU A 634 27.17 4.19 29.42
N ASP A 635 26.09 3.81 30.11
CA ASP A 635 26.13 3.04 31.36
C ASP A 635 26.09 1.55 31.03
N HIS A 636 27.19 0.85 31.30
CA HIS A 636 27.32 -0.60 31.14
C HIS A 636 27.34 -1.27 32.51
N ALA A 637 27.01 -2.57 32.53
CA ALA A 637 26.87 -3.29 33.80
C ALA A 637 28.18 -3.36 34.63
N TYR A 638 29.33 -3.13 33.99
CA TYR A 638 30.65 -3.29 34.59
C TYR A 638 31.58 -2.06 34.42
N PHE A 639 31.16 -1.05 33.67
CA PHE A 639 31.94 0.17 33.43
C PHE A 639 31.02 1.29 32.93
N ASP A 640 31.36 2.54 33.19
CA ASP A 640 30.80 3.66 32.44
C ASP A 640 31.70 3.93 31.23
N LEU A 641 31.13 4.37 30.11
CA LEU A 641 31.87 4.80 28.94
C LEU A 641 31.50 6.24 28.58
N TYR A 642 32.48 7.13 28.63
CA TYR A 642 32.40 8.46 28.05
C TYR A 642 33.18 8.46 26.76
N SER A 643 32.60 8.98 25.67
CA SER A 643 33.27 9.04 24.39
C SER A 643 32.98 10.34 23.67
N ASP A 644 34.00 10.98 23.14
CA ASP A 644 33.85 12.15 22.29
C ASP A 644 34.87 12.17 21.17
N GLY A 645 34.47 12.70 20.03
CA GLY A 645 35.35 12.74 18.88
C GLY A 645 34.62 13.03 17.58
N TRP A 646 35.26 12.63 16.49
CA TRP A 646 34.76 12.85 15.16
C TRP A 646 35.02 11.67 14.24
N SER A 647 34.21 11.55 13.21
CA SER A 647 34.38 10.56 12.15
C SER A 647 34.13 11.16 10.77
N LEU A 648 34.94 10.76 9.79
CA LEU A 648 34.74 11.03 8.38
C LEU A 648 34.58 9.70 7.64
N MET A 649 33.46 9.52 6.97
CA MET A 649 33.14 8.37 6.14
C MET A 649 33.02 8.79 4.69
N ALA A 650 33.62 8.00 3.80
CA ALA A 650 33.42 8.07 2.36
C ALA A 650 33.14 6.66 1.84
N GLY A 651 32.11 6.53 1.00
CA GLY A 651 31.71 5.24 0.46
C GLY A 651 31.34 5.27 -1.00
N ASN A 652 31.33 4.08 -1.59
CA ASN A 652 30.98 3.84 -2.98
C ASN A 652 29.81 2.86 -3.05
N ARG A 653 28.85 3.17 -3.89
CA ARG A 653 27.67 2.35 -4.14
C ARG A 653 27.89 1.53 -5.40
N ILE A 654 27.98 0.21 -5.23
CA ILE A 654 28.21 -0.74 -6.31
C ILE A 654 26.89 -1.03 -7.04
N THR A 655 25.81 -1.25 -6.29
CA THR A 655 24.46 -1.47 -6.83
C THR A 655 23.42 -0.76 -5.95
N ARG A 656 22.13 -0.81 -6.33
CA ARG A 656 21.02 -0.24 -5.52
C ARG A 656 21.00 -0.79 -4.08
N ASN A 657 21.51 -2.00 -3.85
CA ASN A 657 21.49 -2.67 -2.55
C ASN A 657 22.87 -2.89 -1.93
N LEU A 658 23.96 -2.74 -2.69
CA LEU A 658 25.31 -3.05 -2.23
C LEU A 658 26.20 -1.80 -2.22
N SER A 659 26.86 -1.55 -1.09
CA SER A 659 27.79 -0.43 -0.92
C SER A 659 29.01 -0.81 -0.10
N THR A 660 30.12 -0.15 -0.39
CA THR A 660 31.34 -0.18 0.43
C THR A 660 31.60 1.20 1.02
N ALA A 661 32.22 1.26 2.20
CA ALA A 661 32.64 2.54 2.78
C ALA A 661 33.89 2.40 3.63
N PHE A 662 34.70 3.45 3.65
CA PHE A 662 35.78 3.62 4.61
C PHE A 662 35.39 4.74 5.56
N SER A 663 35.59 4.51 6.86
CA SER A 663 35.34 5.48 7.92
C SER A 663 36.59 5.65 8.76
N PHE A 664 37.13 6.85 8.79
CA PHE A 664 38.18 7.24 9.71
C PHE A 664 37.55 7.96 10.90
N SER A 665 37.99 7.66 12.11
CA SER A 665 37.52 8.31 13.34
C SER A 665 38.69 8.59 14.28
N SER A 666 38.61 9.71 14.99
CA SER A 666 39.53 10.08 16.05
C SER A 666 38.68 10.46 17.26
N PHE A 667 38.90 9.78 18.37
CA PHE A 667 38.05 9.92 19.56
C PHE A 667 38.83 9.61 20.83
N THR A 668 38.38 10.19 21.93
CA THR A 668 38.80 9.82 23.27
C THR A 668 37.70 8.97 23.88
N ALA A 669 38.09 7.88 24.54
CA ALA A 669 37.18 7.03 25.30
C ALA A 669 37.69 6.90 26.73
N GLU A 670 36.85 7.22 27.70
CA GLU A 670 37.13 7.07 29.12
C GLU A 670 36.21 5.98 29.69
N THR A 671 36.81 4.96 30.29
CA THR A 671 36.11 3.91 31.02
C THR A 671 36.34 4.01 32.51
N THR A 672 35.34 3.61 33.30
CA THR A 672 35.41 3.55 34.77
C THR A 672 35.30 2.10 35.27
N GLN A 673 35.46 1.89 36.58
CA GLN A 673 35.19 0.62 37.27
C GLN A 673 36.10 -0.58 36.87
N THR A 674 35.64 -1.50 36.02
CA THR A 674 36.31 -2.81 35.81
C THR A 674 37.65 -2.71 35.08
N GLU A 675 37.76 -1.77 34.14
CA GLU A 675 39.01 -1.47 33.43
C GLU A 675 39.10 0.05 33.22
N PRO A 676 39.47 0.82 34.26
CA PRO A 676 39.52 2.27 34.14
C PRO A 676 40.67 2.69 33.23
N SER A 677 40.36 3.39 32.15
CA SER A 677 41.37 3.98 31.26
C SER A 677 40.82 5.20 30.56
N THR A 678 41.72 6.07 30.12
CA THR A 678 41.42 7.15 29.18
C THR A 678 42.29 6.91 27.97
N ASP A 679 41.66 6.48 26.87
CA ASP A 679 42.34 6.08 25.65
C ASP A 679 42.03 7.07 24.52
N ALA A 680 43.05 7.71 23.97
CA ALA A 680 42.99 8.49 22.74
C ALA A 680 43.25 7.57 21.54
N LEU A 681 42.24 7.36 20.71
CA LEU A 681 42.24 6.38 19.64
C LEU A 681 41.93 6.99 18.27
N LYS A 682 42.60 6.45 17.26
CA LYS A 682 42.28 6.60 15.85
C LYS A 682 41.81 5.26 15.33
N LYS A 683 40.74 5.23 14.55
CA LYS A 683 40.14 4.00 14.04
C LYS A 683 39.78 4.15 12.57
N LEU A 684 40.28 3.23 11.74
CA LEU A 684 39.93 3.08 10.34
C LEU A 684 39.04 1.85 10.17
N SER A 685 37.84 2.05 9.63
CA SER A 685 36.84 1.00 9.44
C SER A 685 36.49 0.85 7.97
N PHE A 686 36.42 -0.38 7.49
CA PHE A 686 35.84 -0.76 6.21
C PHE A 686 34.46 -1.38 6.45
N LEU A 687 33.45 -0.92 5.71
CA LEU A 687 32.08 -1.41 5.76
C LEU A 687 31.68 -1.98 4.41
N PHE A 688 31.16 -3.19 4.40
CA PHE A 688 30.55 -3.84 3.23
C PHE A 688 29.08 -4.14 3.56
N THR A 689 28.15 -3.42 2.94
CA THR A 689 26.74 -3.40 3.33
C THR A 689 25.84 -3.84 2.19
N HIS A 690 25.02 -4.86 2.43
CA HIS A 690 23.81 -5.14 1.67
C HIS A 690 22.58 -4.60 2.41
N ARG A 691 21.93 -3.57 1.87
CA ARG A 691 20.83 -2.78 2.50
C ARG A 691 19.78 -3.62 3.22
N LYS A 692 19.41 -4.77 2.66
CA LYS A 692 18.38 -5.66 3.22
C LYS A 692 18.92 -6.78 4.11
N TYR A 693 20.08 -7.35 3.81
CA TYR A 693 20.44 -8.68 4.30
C TYR A 693 21.58 -8.67 5.29
N PHE A 694 22.66 -7.93 5.04
CA PHE A 694 23.81 -8.00 5.92
C PHE A 694 24.66 -6.72 5.92
N ARG A 695 25.45 -6.57 6.98
CA ARG A 695 26.52 -5.59 7.10
C ARG A 695 27.73 -6.28 7.70
N LEU A 696 28.83 -6.27 6.97
CA LEU A 696 30.14 -6.69 7.44
C LEU A 696 30.97 -5.43 7.71
N SER A 697 31.62 -5.36 8.86
CA SER A 697 32.54 -4.28 9.21
C SER A 697 33.85 -4.86 9.71
N TYR A 698 34.95 -4.39 9.15
CA TYR A 698 36.30 -4.64 9.66
C TYR A 698 36.89 -3.30 10.11
N ALA A 699 37.55 -3.24 11.24
CA ALA A 699 38.21 -2.03 11.70
C ALA A 699 39.58 -2.34 12.31
N ALA A 700 40.49 -1.38 12.18
CA ALA A 700 41.78 -1.35 12.86
C ALA A 700 41.90 -0.01 13.60
N ALA A 701 42.27 -0.07 14.88
CA ALA A 701 42.45 1.07 15.76
C ALA A 701 43.89 1.14 16.29
N TRP A 702 44.38 2.35 16.50
CA TRP A 702 45.72 2.65 17.00
C TRP A 702 45.71 3.95 17.83
N GLY A 703 46.79 4.21 18.57
CA GLY A 703 46.88 5.30 19.54
C GLY A 703 47.43 4.73 20.84
N ASP A 704 46.74 4.97 21.94
CA ASP A 704 47.09 4.37 23.24
C ASP A 704 46.87 2.84 23.28
N ARG A 705 45.96 2.35 22.43
CA ARG A 705 45.71 0.93 22.21
C ARG A 705 45.75 0.59 20.73
N ALA A 706 46.16 -0.64 20.43
CA ALA A 706 46.22 -1.17 19.07
C ALA A 706 45.42 -2.48 18.97
N TYR A 707 44.29 -2.44 18.27
CA TYR A 707 43.40 -3.59 18.11
C TYR A 707 42.67 -3.56 16.77
N SER A 708 42.13 -4.71 16.37
CA SER A 708 41.28 -4.84 15.19
C SER A 708 40.03 -5.62 15.54
N TYR A 709 38.95 -5.41 14.78
CA TYR A 709 37.76 -6.25 14.86
C TYR A 709 37.12 -6.53 13.52
N ALA A 710 36.39 -7.63 13.46
CA ALA A 710 35.43 -7.95 12.41
C ALA A 710 34.06 -8.19 13.07
N LYS A 711 33.01 -7.56 12.55
CA LYS A 711 31.62 -7.73 13.01
C LYS A 711 30.73 -8.01 11.80
N LEU A 712 29.86 -9.00 11.91
CA LEU A 712 28.83 -9.35 10.92
C LEU A 712 27.46 -9.19 11.58
N PHE A 713 26.57 -8.45 10.92
CA PHE A 713 25.14 -8.48 11.18
C PHE A 713 24.44 -9.01 9.95
N ALA A 714 23.58 -10.01 10.10
CA ALA A 714 22.76 -10.55 9.02
C ALA A 714 21.31 -10.72 9.47
N ARG A 715 20.37 -10.51 8.54
CA ARG A 715 18.95 -10.77 8.73
C ARG A 715 18.36 -11.36 7.47
N ALA A 716 17.44 -12.30 7.65
CA ALA A 716 16.66 -12.88 6.58
C ALA A 716 15.22 -13.08 7.06
N GLY A 717 14.26 -13.12 6.15
CA GLY A 717 12.88 -13.41 6.49
C GLY A 717 12.05 -13.74 5.27
N LYS A 718 10.98 -14.50 5.49
CA LYS A 718 10.01 -14.89 4.47
C LYS A 718 8.60 -14.76 5.05
N GLU A 719 7.76 -14.05 4.34
CA GLU A 719 6.33 -13.95 4.60
C GLU A 719 5.61 -15.01 3.75
N PHE A 720 4.72 -15.78 4.36
CA PHE A 720 3.97 -16.84 3.65
C PHE A 720 2.54 -16.38 3.31
N ARG A 721 1.92 -15.65 4.23
CA ARG A 721 0.64 -14.94 4.06
C ARG A 721 0.74 -13.60 4.78
N HIS A 722 -0.18 -12.68 4.48
CA HIS A 722 -0.22 -11.36 5.12
C HIS A 722 -0.31 -11.39 6.65
N SER A 723 -0.69 -12.54 7.23
CA SER A 723 -0.86 -12.73 8.66
C SER A 723 0.28 -13.46 9.34
N TYR A 724 1.24 -14.09 8.65
CA TYR A 724 2.34 -14.78 9.33
C TYR A 724 3.59 -15.00 8.47
N GLY A 725 4.74 -15.07 9.16
CA GLY A 725 6.03 -15.29 8.54
C GLY A 725 7.11 -15.70 9.53
N PHE A 726 8.30 -15.89 8.99
CA PHE A 726 9.49 -16.24 9.75
C PHE A 726 10.61 -15.24 9.48
N ARG A 727 11.40 -14.92 10.49
CA ARG A 727 12.59 -14.08 10.38
C ARG A 727 13.72 -14.63 11.22
N VAL A 728 14.96 -14.40 10.77
CA VAL A 728 16.18 -14.77 11.49
C VAL A 728 17.05 -13.54 11.58
N LYS A 729 17.56 -13.26 12.78
CA LYS A 729 18.64 -12.31 13.01
C LYS A 729 19.89 -13.07 13.41
N LEU A 730 21.02 -12.69 12.84
CA LEU A 730 22.33 -13.21 13.18
C LEU A 730 23.28 -12.04 13.41
N TRP A 731 24.06 -12.13 14.46
CA TRP A 731 25.14 -11.20 14.75
C TRP A 731 26.36 -11.98 15.24
N GLY A 732 27.55 -11.55 14.89
CA GLY A 732 28.76 -12.15 15.40
C GLY A 732 29.96 -11.26 15.20
N GLY A 733 31.03 -11.51 15.96
CA GLY A 733 32.23 -10.71 15.86
C GLY A 733 33.45 -11.32 16.51
N ALA A 734 34.59 -10.76 16.14
CA ALA A 734 35.92 -11.16 16.58
C ALA A 734 36.80 -9.92 16.77
N LEU A 735 37.61 -9.91 17.83
CA LEU A 735 38.56 -8.87 18.23
C LEU A 735 39.98 -9.45 18.34
N TRP A 736 40.98 -8.67 17.98
CA TRP A 736 42.39 -9.05 18.07
C TRP A 736 43.24 -7.88 18.54
N GLY A 737 44.31 -8.16 19.28
CA GLY A 737 45.29 -7.16 19.71
C GLY A 737 45.14 -6.78 21.18
N ASN A 738 45.32 -5.49 21.48
CA ASN A 738 45.14 -4.90 22.81
C ASN A 738 43.81 -4.14 22.85
N GLU A 739 42.69 -4.86 22.85
CA GLU A 739 41.35 -4.27 22.83
C GLU A 739 40.94 -3.71 24.21
N PRO A 740 40.32 -2.52 24.27
CA PRO A 740 39.71 -2.00 25.50
C PRO A 740 38.39 -2.70 25.81
N ILE A 741 37.95 -2.63 27.07
CA ILE A 741 36.71 -3.25 27.55
C ILE A 741 35.48 -2.82 26.74
N PHE A 742 35.38 -1.55 26.33
CA PHE A 742 34.23 -1.02 25.59
C PHE A 742 34.10 -1.55 24.15
N GLU A 743 35.12 -2.19 23.59
CA GLU A 743 35.01 -2.88 22.29
C GLU A 743 34.73 -4.37 22.45
N ARG A 744 34.89 -4.93 23.65
CA ARG A 744 34.60 -6.35 23.94
C ARG A 744 33.12 -6.66 23.85
N PHE A 745 32.81 -7.92 23.62
CA PHE A 745 31.46 -8.37 23.42
C PHE A 745 30.79 -8.80 24.71
N PHE A 746 29.60 -8.24 24.94
CA PHE A 746 28.71 -8.61 26.02
C PHE A 746 27.33 -8.97 25.44
N LEU A 747 26.70 -9.99 26.01
CA LEU A 747 25.32 -10.40 25.69
C LEU A 747 24.49 -10.50 26.97
N GLY A 748 23.17 -10.56 26.83
CA GLY A 748 22.21 -10.49 27.93
C GLY A 748 21.59 -9.10 28.03
N GLY A 749 20.33 -9.04 28.45
CA GLY A 749 19.51 -7.83 28.45
C GLY A 749 18.59 -7.70 27.25
N PHE A 750 18.03 -6.50 27.03
CA PHE A 750 16.95 -6.28 26.07
C PHE A 750 17.34 -6.52 24.59
N LYS A 751 18.61 -6.28 24.22
CA LYS A 751 19.06 -6.28 22.83
C LYS A 751 19.39 -7.68 22.29
N TYR A 752 20.06 -8.50 23.10
CA TYR A 752 20.52 -9.84 22.75
C TYR A 752 20.36 -10.75 23.96
N LEU A 753 19.63 -11.86 23.82
CA LEU A 753 19.39 -12.84 24.89
C LEU A 753 18.59 -12.25 26.07
N LYS A 754 17.34 -11.86 25.80
CA LYS A 754 16.41 -11.25 26.77
C LYS A 754 16.17 -12.05 28.04
N GLY A 755 16.40 -13.36 28.06
CA GLY A 755 16.28 -14.18 29.27
C GLY A 755 17.37 -13.95 30.32
N TYR A 756 18.42 -13.17 30.03
CA TYR A 756 19.60 -12.99 30.89
C TYR A 756 19.77 -11.53 31.31
N ASP A 757 20.46 -11.29 32.44
CA ASP A 757 20.76 -9.93 32.94
C ASP A 757 21.62 -9.15 31.94
N TYR A 758 21.54 -7.81 32.01
CA TYR A 758 22.33 -6.91 31.15
C TYR A 758 23.80 -7.31 31.16
N GLU A 759 24.34 -7.58 29.97
CA GLU A 759 25.77 -7.88 29.77
C GLU A 759 26.34 -9.03 30.62
N SER A 760 25.47 -9.86 31.22
CA SER A 760 25.89 -10.96 32.10
C SER A 760 26.63 -12.08 31.38
N ILE A 761 26.50 -12.19 30.05
CA ILE A 761 27.19 -13.18 29.24
C ILE A 761 28.44 -12.54 28.64
N GLY A 762 29.60 -13.08 29.01
CA GLY A 762 30.91 -12.49 28.71
C GLY A 762 31.40 -11.55 29.82
N GLY A 763 30.50 -11.07 30.69
CA GLY A 763 30.87 -10.30 31.88
C GLY A 763 31.76 -11.06 32.88
N PRO A 764 32.52 -10.35 33.73
CA PRO A 764 32.63 -8.88 33.79
C PRO A 764 33.62 -8.29 32.77
N ARG A 765 34.49 -9.10 32.18
CA ARG A 765 35.59 -8.60 31.33
C ARG A 765 35.27 -8.53 29.83
N GLY A 766 34.14 -9.08 29.40
CA GLY A 766 33.75 -9.19 27.99
C GLY A 766 34.47 -10.33 27.25
N GLY A 767 33.91 -10.73 26.11
CA GLY A 767 34.51 -11.72 25.19
C GLY A 767 35.20 -11.07 23.99
N THR A 768 36.31 -11.64 23.52
CA THR A 768 36.96 -11.25 22.24
C THR A 768 36.32 -11.90 21.00
N ARG A 769 35.41 -12.85 21.21
CA ARG A 769 34.58 -13.51 20.19
C ARG A 769 33.16 -13.57 20.69
N ALA A 770 32.19 -13.35 19.80
CA ALA A 770 30.78 -13.54 20.14
C ALA A 770 29.94 -13.93 18.93
N PHE A 771 28.83 -14.60 19.21
CA PHE A 771 27.77 -14.82 18.24
C PHE A 771 26.39 -14.73 18.90
N TYR A 772 25.39 -14.41 18.10
CA TYR A 772 23.99 -14.32 18.44
C TYR A 772 23.14 -14.76 17.25
N LEU A 773 22.10 -15.55 17.52
CA LEU A 773 21.17 -16.08 16.54
C LEU A 773 19.75 -16.03 17.13
N ALA A 774 18.80 -15.47 16.39
CA ALA A 774 17.41 -15.36 16.80
C ALA A 774 16.45 -15.65 15.64
N PRO A 775 16.10 -16.93 15.41
CA PRO A 775 14.92 -17.30 14.64
C PRO A 775 13.63 -16.93 15.39
N GLU A 776 12.70 -16.29 14.69
CA GLU A 776 11.43 -15.80 15.21
C GLU A 776 10.31 -16.10 14.21
N ALA A 777 9.23 -16.75 14.68
CA ALA A 777 7.96 -16.85 13.96
C ALA A 777 7.02 -15.75 14.48
N TYR A 778 6.31 -15.08 13.57
CA TYR A 778 5.34 -14.06 13.94
C TYR A 778 3.96 -14.31 13.33
N TYR A 779 2.91 -13.91 14.04
CA TYR A 779 1.53 -13.95 13.62
C TYR A 779 0.85 -12.59 13.90
N LEU A 780 0.20 -12.02 12.88
CA LEU A 780 -0.51 -10.75 12.94
C LEU A 780 -2.02 -11.00 13.01
N ILE A 781 -2.64 -10.55 14.10
CA ILE A 781 -4.09 -10.54 14.24
C ILE A 781 -4.59 -9.16 13.82
N LYS A 782 -5.31 -9.12 12.69
CA LYS A 782 -5.91 -7.89 12.14
C LYS A 782 -4.89 -6.74 11.98
N GLU A 783 -3.62 -7.08 11.70
CA GLU A 783 -2.49 -6.14 11.52
C GLU A 783 -2.15 -5.25 12.73
N THR A 784 -2.94 -5.33 13.81
CA THR A 784 -2.84 -4.50 15.00
C THR A 784 -2.09 -5.22 16.10
N PHE A 785 -2.44 -6.49 16.36
CA PHE A 785 -1.75 -7.30 17.36
C PHE A 785 -0.70 -8.19 16.69
N GLU A 786 0.49 -8.19 17.25
CA GLU A 786 1.62 -9.01 16.80
C GLU A 786 1.97 -10.02 17.89
N LEU A 787 1.92 -11.30 17.54
CA LEU A 787 2.41 -12.39 18.38
C LEU A 787 3.74 -12.87 17.81
N ILE A 788 4.76 -12.98 18.66
CA ILE A 788 6.06 -13.51 18.26
C ILE A 788 6.42 -14.67 19.19
N ALA A 789 6.85 -15.78 18.60
CA ALA A 789 7.53 -16.85 19.29
C ALA A 789 8.93 -16.99 18.68
N GLY A 790 9.96 -16.93 19.52
CA GLY A 790 11.35 -16.93 19.09
C GLY A 790 12.22 -17.80 19.97
N LEU A 791 13.34 -18.21 19.39
CA LEU A 791 14.45 -18.83 20.11
C LEU A 791 15.65 -17.89 19.96
N GLU A 792 16.24 -17.47 21.06
CA GLU A 792 17.48 -16.68 21.03
C GLU A 792 18.62 -17.55 21.55
N ALA A 793 19.76 -17.55 20.85
CA ALA A 793 20.96 -18.27 21.25
C ALA A 793 22.20 -17.39 21.03
N GLY A 794 23.20 -17.50 21.89
CA GLY A 794 24.44 -16.75 21.73
C GLY A 794 25.48 -17.03 22.81
N ASN A 795 26.68 -16.51 22.60
CA ASN A 795 27.80 -16.66 23.52
C ASN A 795 28.82 -15.53 23.33
N ALA A 796 29.58 -15.23 24.37
CA ALA A 796 30.72 -14.30 24.33
C ALA A 796 31.90 -14.90 25.12
N LYS A 797 33.02 -15.17 24.44
CA LYS A 797 34.19 -15.88 24.99
C LYS A 797 35.49 -15.35 24.40
N ASN A 798 36.62 -15.66 25.05
CA ASN A 798 37.95 -15.30 24.57
C ASN A 798 38.63 -16.39 23.71
N ASP A 799 38.15 -17.64 23.81
CA ASP A 799 38.68 -18.81 23.12
C ASP A 799 37.80 -19.15 21.90
N GLU A 800 38.39 -19.12 20.70
CA GLU A 800 37.73 -19.37 19.42
C GLU A 800 37.21 -20.81 19.30
N GLY A 801 37.97 -21.79 19.80
CA GLY A 801 37.59 -23.20 19.73
C GLY A 801 36.40 -23.56 20.62
N LYS A 802 36.05 -22.69 21.57
CA LYS A 802 34.98 -22.90 22.54
C LYS A 802 33.79 -21.97 22.35
N LEU A 803 33.77 -21.12 21.33
CA LEU A 803 32.72 -20.11 21.15
C LEU A 803 31.33 -20.75 21.09
N PHE A 804 31.19 -21.81 20.31
CA PHE A 804 29.93 -22.55 20.12
C PHE A 804 29.68 -23.61 21.20
N ASP A 805 30.61 -23.81 22.13
CA ASP A 805 30.43 -24.77 23.21
C ASP A 805 29.45 -24.23 24.24
N ALA A 806 28.38 -25.01 24.46
CA ALA A 806 27.33 -24.73 25.43
C ALA A 806 26.86 -23.26 25.35
N PRO A 807 26.20 -22.84 24.25
CA PRO A 807 25.72 -21.48 24.13
C PRO A 807 24.61 -21.21 25.14
N TYR A 808 24.44 -19.93 25.48
CA TYR A 808 23.27 -19.49 26.23
C TYR A 808 22.10 -19.35 25.28
N TRP A 809 20.93 -19.76 25.73
CA TRP A 809 19.73 -19.69 24.92
C TRP A 809 18.49 -19.44 25.78
N ASN A 810 17.46 -18.83 25.19
CA ASN A 810 16.18 -18.56 25.82
C ASN A 810 15.02 -18.78 24.84
N LEU A 811 13.84 -19.01 25.38
CA LEU A 811 12.58 -18.94 24.65
C LEU A 811 11.99 -17.54 24.82
N LEU A 812 11.61 -16.91 23.72
CA LEU A 812 11.00 -15.59 23.66
C LEU A 812 9.54 -15.71 23.22
N PHE A 813 8.64 -15.12 24.00
CA PHE A 813 7.26 -14.86 23.59
C PHE A 813 6.99 -13.36 23.65
N SER A 814 6.37 -12.81 22.63
CA SER A 814 6.05 -11.39 22.59
C SER A 814 4.62 -11.15 22.18
N LEU A 815 4.01 -10.17 22.83
CA LEU A 815 2.73 -9.59 22.45
C LEU A 815 2.96 -8.11 22.16
N GLY A 816 2.75 -7.71 20.91
CA GLY A 816 2.86 -6.34 20.43
C GLY A 816 1.51 -5.78 20.02
N VAL A 817 1.34 -4.48 20.21
CA VAL A 817 0.28 -3.66 19.62
C VAL A 817 0.95 -2.63 18.73
N ARG A 818 0.72 -2.74 17.41
CA ARG A 818 1.14 -1.74 16.44
C ARG A 818 0.20 -0.55 16.53
N THR A 819 0.75 0.60 16.87
CA THR A 819 0.02 1.86 16.90
C THR A 819 0.49 2.75 15.74
N PRO A 820 -0.27 3.79 15.34
CA PRO A 820 0.14 4.71 14.28
C PRO A 820 1.46 5.44 14.54
N VAL A 821 1.86 5.56 15.81
CA VAL A 821 3.03 6.34 16.27
C VAL A 821 4.18 5.46 16.75
N GLY A 822 4.01 4.13 16.72
CA GLY A 822 5.05 3.16 17.04
C GLY A 822 4.54 1.87 17.68
N LEU A 823 5.44 1.07 18.23
CA LEU A 823 5.13 -0.26 18.75
C LEU A 823 5.11 -0.24 20.29
N ILE A 824 4.03 -0.77 20.87
CA ILE A 824 3.98 -1.15 22.28
C ILE A 824 4.15 -2.66 22.33
N ARG A 825 5.12 -3.17 23.08
CA ARG A 825 5.45 -4.60 23.11
C ARG A 825 5.78 -5.05 24.51
N ALA A 826 5.15 -6.15 24.90
CA ALA A 826 5.52 -6.93 26.06
C ALA A 826 6.27 -8.19 25.61
N ASP A 827 7.44 -8.45 26.19
CA ASP A 827 8.25 -9.63 25.96
C ASP A 827 8.32 -10.46 27.24
N ALA A 828 8.13 -11.77 27.12
CA ALA A 828 8.42 -12.76 28.14
C ALA A 828 9.57 -13.64 27.63
N ALA A 829 10.69 -13.66 28.36
CA ALA A 829 11.86 -14.43 27.98
C ALA A 829 12.25 -15.42 29.09
N TYR A 830 12.33 -16.70 28.74
CA TYR A 830 12.68 -17.78 29.67
C TYR A 830 14.09 -18.32 29.38
N PRO A 831 15.09 -18.07 30.25
CA PRO A 831 16.44 -18.60 30.07
C PRO A 831 16.45 -20.13 30.27
N MET A 832 17.05 -20.86 29.33
CA MET A 832 17.14 -22.32 29.38
C MET A 832 18.38 -22.82 30.13
N ARG A 833 19.25 -21.91 30.57
CA ARG A 833 20.46 -22.19 31.34
C ARG A 833 20.66 -21.14 32.42
N ASN A 834 21.05 -21.57 33.61
CA ASN A 834 21.38 -20.66 34.72
C ASN A 834 22.80 -20.09 34.56
N THR A 835 23.01 -18.84 34.99
CA THR A 835 24.33 -18.23 35.22
C THR A 835 24.48 -17.90 36.70
N ALA A 836 25.69 -17.48 37.13
CA ALA A 836 25.93 -17.05 38.52
C ALA A 836 25.06 -15.84 38.94
N LEU A 837 24.58 -15.05 37.96
CA LEU A 837 23.74 -13.87 38.16
C LEU A 837 22.28 -14.10 37.76
N SER A 838 22.00 -15.00 36.80
CA SER A 838 20.65 -15.33 36.32
C SER A 838 20.21 -16.71 36.82
N THR A 839 19.33 -16.71 37.81
CA THR A 839 18.55 -17.90 38.22
C THR A 839 17.39 -18.08 37.23
N GLY A 840 17.04 -19.31 36.85
CA GLY A 840 16.06 -19.69 35.81
C GLY A 840 14.62 -19.19 36.01
N LYS A 841 14.45 -17.88 36.11
CA LYS A 841 13.21 -17.16 36.32
C LYS A 841 12.78 -16.54 35.00
N LEU A 842 11.49 -16.64 34.71
CA LEU A 842 10.86 -15.95 33.60
C LEU A 842 11.03 -14.44 33.75
N ARG A 843 11.47 -13.76 32.70
CA ARG A 843 11.66 -12.31 32.69
C ARG A 843 10.60 -11.64 31.83
N PHE A 844 10.14 -10.47 32.27
CA PHE A 844 9.16 -9.65 31.56
C PHE A 844 9.76 -8.29 31.21
N TYR A 845 9.54 -7.87 29.98
CA TYR A 845 9.96 -6.56 29.49
C TYR A 845 8.78 -5.87 28.83
N LEU A 846 8.66 -4.57 29.07
CA LEU A 846 7.77 -3.69 28.35
C LEU A 846 8.63 -2.70 27.57
N SER A 847 8.31 -2.50 26.31
CA SER A 847 8.89 -1.45 25.48
C SER A 847 7.79 -0.67 24.78
N VAL A 848 7.88 0.66 24.87
CA VAL A 848 7.05 1.62 24.17
C VAL A 848 8.00 2.53 23.41
N GLU A 849 7.86 2.60 22.09
CA GLU A 849 8.62 3.56 21.27
C GLU A 849 7.63 4.38 20.46
N LEU A 850 7.66 5.69 20.64
CA LEU A 850 6.80 6.65 19.97
C LEU A 850 7.67 7.67 19.21
N LEU A 851 7.41 7.80 17.91
CA LEU A 851 8.10 8.74 17.02
C LEU A 851 7.08 9.73 16.47
N PHE A 852 7.39 11.03 16.60
CA PHE A 852 6.52 12.13 16.22
C PHE A 852 7.15 13.04 15.17
#